data_AF-A0A443YNA5-F1
#
_entry.id   AF-A0A443YNA5-F1
#
_cell.length_a   1.000
_cell.length_b   1.000
_cell.length_c   1.000
_cell.angle_alpha   90.00
_cell.angle_beta   90.00
_cell.angle_gamma   90.00
#
_symmetry.space_group_name_H-M   'P 1'
#
loop_
_entity.id
_entity.type
_entity.pdbx_description
1 polymer ?
#
loop_
_entity_poly.entity_id
_entity_poly.type
_entity_poly.pdbx_seq_one_letter_code
_entity_poly.pdbx_strand_id
1 'polypeptide(L)'
;MPAIAKLIDKLPEIKQSRLVASGFGIWVAWKGELHNSIDNTLQEYGALCVARDTDQALWYCNTAEVFRAIARLQVWARVNPMQVFCQLVPLTFLVGYDLEYTVSLSVELDRQNTGTPSGFEVVVHPKLKDEIKSVQGLTTEPLGGVEGLANVEWLRLVADQALDYESFRKWYFIIKPLGRMSDKESILGWRDFSADIIELLQKLGLKYISDVKEGALLFPLDNFRLLRSFSMEIMGLIKENKENPDKKNWPIVMVAMPQGNLHFTADLSKKVELDWNRMSADYPHVRFMDGFLLSPWFRMNETRYGTNQVSLDSWCTISLKEGEEGMGYGTMQVALPNAMVGEDGAECFYCGLKNHSPKQCPSKHIATLQPQVWNLLARANVQDFSEGFAGIDADVSADNFVTDIARLMESKDSLKSILARAVFEINFPAQLRTQKLVWRSRSKEWDEGFKQLAPQEGESIWDALALIENGDLEKAEHVLKEAQLKSPRSYQPHALWGFWHMEMGDKNQALFHWQEAERTSYTPLQQGCMAYLQARLMEVGGDYKDAINLYKHANTLSPTWVQPVYRQAVCMVKMGFSGQAMDILFDLISRDPHVFNRILVDPEMDRGRVQLMNALWEKWASAEEAVENTRAEVDQLTDDISKRFDENHNYFETASEELDRLKQLGTTSNYVAYYQLLRGAEKFQATLNLEVKREIKRINSNIEHLSDRVRDIQKEAAWFPFPKLLLEFNKEFNFCVDKINWIKTQRLQEADNFRKSLRFVEEIGEHIDSLQSRLVTLRIIRDSTLFVLMLGRNFIWLEIIGLGLLLVGLPSLIYFTRDIQGNYFLDMINDPGQRWEISKGLVIILSICSVALAAVKSALTFDKRKRELFDQLDEEMRGTAPKRY
;
A
#
# COMPACT_ATOMS: atom_id res chain seq x y z
N MET A 1 16.61 -40.12 -32.38
CA MET A 1 17.99 -39.65 -32.64
C MET A 1 18.20 -38.39 -31.83
N PRO A 2 19.23 -38.38 -30.96
CA PRO A 2 19.63 -37.22 -30.19
C PRO A 2 19.94 -36.04 -31.10
N ALA A 3 19.39 -34.88 -30.76
CA ALA A 3 19.48 -33.65 -31.52
C ALA A 3 19.68 -32.48 -30.55
N ILE A 4 20.76 -31.72 -30.71
CA ILE A 4 21.10 -30.64 -29.77
C ILE A 4 20.05 -29.52 -29.76
N ALA A 5 19.44 -29.23 -30.92
CA ALA A 5 18.37 -28.24 -31.05
C ALA A 5 17.20 -28.51 -30.09
N LYS A 6 16.81 -29.78 -29.88
CA LYS A 6 15.73 -30.15 -28.95
C LYS A 6 16.03 -29.79 -27.49
N LEU A 7 17.30 -29.72 -27.11
CA LEU A 7 17.71 -29.31 -25.77
C LEU A 7 17.69 -27.79 -25.65
N ILE A 8 18.13 -27.08 -26.68
CA ILE A 8 18.16 -25.60 -26.71
C ILE A 8 16.73 -25.04 -26.74
N ASP A 9 15.83 -25.63 -27.53
CA ASP A 9 14.42 -25.21 -27.64
C ASP A 9 13.63 -25.35 -26.33
N LYS A 10 14.16 -26.09 -25.33
CA LYS A 10 13.57 -26.23 -24.00
C LYS A 10 13.99 -25.12 -23.02
N LEU A 11 15.02 -24.34 -23.36
CA LEU A 11 15.54 -23.29 -22.50
C LEU A 11 14.74 -21.99 -22.65
N PRO A 12 14.68 -21.15 -21.59
CA PRO A 12 13.96 -19.88 -21.66
C PRO A 12 14.61 -18.90 -22.65
N GLU A 13 13.78 -18.06 -23.27
CA GLU A 13 14.25 -16.94 -24.11
C GLU A 13 14.61 -15.73 -23.25
N ILE A 14 15.88 -15.32 -23.28
CA ILE A 14 16.37 -14.16 -22.53
C ILE A 14 16.53 -12.96 -23.48
N LYS A 15 15.64 -11.98 -23.37
CA LYS A 15 15.67 -10.75 -24.20
C LYS A 15 16.84 -9.83 -23.86
N GLN A 16 17.16 -9.71 -22.56
CA GLN A 16 18.28 -8.90 -22.07
C GLN A 16 19.07 -9.69 -21.03
N SER A 17 20.33 -9.97 -21.33
CA SER A 17 21.21 -10.73 -20.44
C SER A 17 21.82 -9.81 -19.38
N ARG A 18 21.72 -10.23 -18.13
CA ARG A 18 22.38 -9.62 -16.96
C ARG A 18 23.84 -10.06 -16.86
N LEU A 19 24.11 -11.32 -17.16
CA LEU A 19 25.44 -11.93 -17.17
C LEU A 19 25.63 -12.70 -18.48
N VAL A 20 26.81 -12.56 -19.06
CA VAL A 20 27.27 -13.31 -20.23
C VAL A 20 28.63 -13.91 -19.88
N ALA A 21 28.74 -15.24 -19.96
CA ALA A 21 29.99 -15.93 -19.66
C ALA A 21 30.34 -16.95 -20.75
N SER A 22 31.56 -16.86 -21.27
CA SER A 22 32.10 -17.88 -22.16
C SER A 22 32.57 -19.09 -21.36
N GLY A 23 32.43 -20.28 -21.92
CA GLY A 23 32.90 -21.52 -21.31
C GLY A 23 32.82 -22.69 -22.26
N PHE A 24 32.70 -23.88 -21.68
CA PHE A 24 32.74 -25.16 -22.37
C PHE A 24 31.38 -25.85 -22.28
N GLY A 25 30.84 -26.21 -23.43
CA GLY A 25 29.65 -27.03 -23.58
C GLY A 25 30.01 -28.50 -23.72
N ILE A 26 29.27 -29.36 -23.05
CA ILE A 26 29.37 -30.82 -23.17
C ILE A 26 28.00 -31.33 -23.60
N TRP A 27 27.88 -31.75 -24.85
CA TRP A 27 26.70 -32.49 -25.28
C TRP A 27 26.95 -33.98 -25.08
N VAL A 28 26.15 -34.59 -24.21
CA VAL A 28 26.22 -36.01 -23.87
C VAL A 28 24.99 -36.69 -24.44
N ALA A 29 25.19 -37.73 -25.25
CA ALA A 29 24.12 -38.57 -25.79
C ALA A 29 24.40 -40.04 -25.44
N TRP A 30 23.37 -40.80 -25.08
CA TRP A 30 23.55 -42.18 -24.62
C TRP A 30 22.48 -43.12 -25.12
N LYS A 31 22.71 -44.43 -24.95
CA LYS A 31 21.72 -45.46 -25.22
C LYS A 31 21.33 -46.19 -23.92
N GLY A 32 20.03 -46.31 -23.65
CA GLY A 32 19.52 -47.00 -22.46
C GLY A 32 19.58 -46.10 -21.22
N GLU A 33 19.90 -46.68 -20.07
CA GLU A 33 20.05 -45.93 -18.81
C GLU A 33 21.46 -45.33 -18.69
N LEU A 34 21.52 -44.05 -18.32
CA LEU A 34 22.78 -43.36 -18.08
C LEU A 34 23.38 -43.80 -16.74
N HIS A 35 24.62 -44.26 -16.74
CA HIS A 35 25.30 -44.61 -15.49
C HIS A 35 25.56 -43.35 -14.64
N ASN A 36 25.22 -43.41 -13.34
CA ASN A 36 25.36 -42.29 -12.39
C ASN A 36 26.78 -41.70 -12.30
N SER A 37 27.81 -42.43 -12.74
CA SER A 37 29.20 -41.94 -12.76
C SER A 37 29.37 -40.71 -13.63
N ILE A 38 28.60 -40.55 -14.71
CA ILE A 38 28.70 -39.39 -15.60
C ILE A 38 28.23 -38.14 -14.89
N ASP A 39 26.99 -38.15 -14.40
CA ASP A 39 26.39 -37.02 -13.71
C ASP A 39 27.23 -36.62 -12.49
N ASN A 40 27.65 -37.61 -11.70
CA ASN A 40 28.49 -37.36 -10.53
C ASN A 40 29.86 -36.76 -10.90
N THR A 41 30.54 -37.31 -11.90
CA THR A 41 31.87 -36.80 -12.30
C THR A 41 31.76 -35.39 -12.89
N LEU A 42 30.76 -35.14 -13.74
CA LEU A 42 30.55 -33.81 -14.33
C LEU A 42 30.24 -32.76 -13.25
N GLN A 43 29.37 -33.08 -12.29
CA GLN A 43 29.06 -32.17 -11.17
C GLN A 43 30.25 -31.95 -10.23
N GLU A 44 31.01 -33.00 -9.89
CA GLU A 44 32.21 -32.91 -9.02
C GLU A 44 33.32 -32.02 -9.62
N TYR A 45 33.34 -31.89 -10.95
CA TYR A 45 34.25 -31.02 -11.69
C TYR A 45 33.62 -29.66 -12.05
N GLY A 46 32.42 -29.37 -11.56
CA GLY A 46 31.76 -28.07 -11.70
C GLY A 46 31.03 -27.84 -13.01
N ALA A 47 30.57 -28.91 -13.68
CA ALA A 47 29.68 -28.78 -14.82
C ALA A 47 28.21 -28.72 -14.36
N LEU A 48 27.50 -27.71 -14.84
CA LEU A 48 26.07 -27.49 -14.64
C LEU A 48 25.28 -28.17 -15.76
N CYS A 49 24.30 -29.02 -15.41
CA CYS A 49 23.36 -29.56 -16.39
C CYS A 49 22.37 -28.45 -16.76
N VAL A 50 22.44 -27.92 -17.98
CA VAL A 50 21.57 -26.83 -18.42
C VAL A 50 20.26 -27.34 -19.02
N ALA A 51 20.30 -28.47 -19.72
CA ALA A 51 19.13 -29.11 -20.30
C ALA A 51 19.30 -30.63 -20.32
N ARG A 52 18.22 -31.36 -20.04
CA ARG A 52 18.20 -32.83 -20.08
C ARG A 52 16.97 -33.35 -20.82
N ASP A 53 17.16 -34.44 -21.54
CA ASP A 53 16.13 -35.24 -22.18
C ASP A 53 16.31 -36.73 -21.84
N THR A 54 15.47 -37.60 -22.41
CA THR A 54 15.49 -39.04 -22.14
C THR A 54 16.81 -39.73 -22.53
N ASP A 55 17.46 -39.30 -23.62
CA ASP A 55 18.64 -39.93 -24.22
C ASP A 55 19.82 -38.97 -24.45
N GLN A 56 19.71 -37.73 -23.96
CA GLN A 56 20.74 -36.70 -24.11
C GLN A 56 20.68 -35.61 -23.03
N ALA A 57 21.80 -34.93 -22.80
CA ALA A 57 21.91 -33.79 -21.91
C ALA A 57 22.96 -32.80 -22.42
N LEU A 58 22.76 -31.52 -22.12
CA LEU A 58 23.71 -30.45 -22.38
C LEU A 58 24.21 -29.90 -21.05
N TRP A 59 25.52 -29.80 -20.92
CA TRP A 59 26.19 -29.29 -19.73
C TRP A 59 27.04 -28.08 -20.07
N TYR A 60 27.17 -27.17 -19.11
CA TYR A 60 28.03 -26.00 -19.17
C TYR A 60 29.08 -26.04 -18.06
N CYS A 61 30.32 -25.73 -18.37
CA CYS A 61 31.39 -25.55 -17.39
C CYS A 61 32.22 -24.31 -17.73
N ASN A 62 32.55 -23.49 -16.73
CA ASN A 62 33.34 -22.28 -16.92
C ASN A 62 34.86 -22.50 -16.74
N THR A 63 35.30 -23.74 -16.44
CA THR A 63 36.71 -24.06 -16.13
C THR A 63 37.22 -25.24 -16.94
N ALA A 64 38.53 -25.25 -17.23
CA ALA A 64 39.21 -26.33 -17.97
C ALA A 64 39.20 -27.70 -17.24
N GLU A 65 38.77 -27.74 -15.98
CA GLU A 65 38.53 -28.95 -15.20
C GLU A 65 37.60 -29.95 -15.91
N VAL A 66 36.70 -29.45 -16.76
CA VAL A 66 35.84 -30.30 -17.60
C VAL A 66 36.61 -31.30 -18.46
N PHE A 67 37.81 -30.93 -18.94
CA PHE A 67 38.61 -31.82 -19.78
C PHE A 67 39.20 -32.99 -18.97
N ARG A 68 39.57 -32.74 -17.71
CA ARG A 68 39.97 -33.81 -16.77
C ARG A 68 38.79 -34.72 -16.44
N ALA A 69 37.59 -34.16 -16.26
CA ALA A 69 36.37 -34.93 -16.02
C ALA A 69 36.09 -35.92 -17.16
N ILE A 70 36.16 -35.45 -18.41
CA ILE A 70 35.94 -36.29 -19.60
C ILE A 70 37.06 -37.33 -19.77
N ALA A 71 38.33 -36.95 -19.54
CA ALA A 71 39.44 -37.90 -19.55
C ALA A 71 39.28 -39.01 -18.50
N ARG A 72 38.85 -38.66 -17.28
CA ARG A 72 38.54 -39.61 -16.20
C ARG A 72 37.45 -40.59 -16.62
N LEU A 73 36.36 -40.09 -17.22
CA LEU A 73 35.27 -40.92 -17.74
C LEU A 73 35.75 -41.83 -18.88
N GLN A 74 36.61 -41.32 -19.78
CA GLN A 74 37.18 -42.10 -20.87
C GLN A 74 38.04 -43.27 -20.37
N VAL A 75 38.82 -43.07 -19.30
CA VAL A 75 39.59 -44.14 -18.65
C VAL A 75 38.66 -45.12 -17.94
N TRP A 76 37.68 -44.60 -17.19
CA TRP A 76 36.70 -45.43 -16.48
C TRP A 76 35.90 -46.32 -17.43
N ALA A 77 35.55 -45.80 -18.61
CA ALA A 77 34.82 -46.51 -19.66
C ALA A 77 35.58 -47.71 -20.25
N ARG A 78 36.92 -47.72 -20.17
CA ARG A 78 37.74 -48.88 -20.61
C ARG A 78 37.50 -50.11 -19.74
N VAL A 79 37.18 -49.90 -18.47
CA VAL A 79 36.89 -50.96 -17.49
C VAL A 79 35.39 -51.19 -17.36
N ASN A 80 34.58 -50.15 -17.55
CA ASN A 80 33.12 -50.19 -17.46
C ASN A 80 32.51 -49.74 -18.79
N PRO A 81 32.31 -50.67 -19.75
CA PRO A 81 31.81 -50.33 -21.08
C PRO A 81 30.48 -49.59 -21.00
N MET A 82 30.40 -48.44 -21.66
CA MET A 82 29.27 -47.54 -21.65
C MET A 82 29.04 -47.00 -23.06
N GLN A 83 27.78 -46.94 -23.50
CA GLN A 83 27.40 -46.47 -24.83
C GLN A 83 27.03 -45.00 -24.76
N VAL A 84 28.05 -44.14 -24.78
CA VAL A 84 27.91 -42.70 -24.57
C VAL A 84 28.79 -41.94 -25.54
N PHE A 85 28.19 -40.97 -26.21
CA PHE A 85 28.86 -39.99 -27.03
C PHE A 85 28.96 -38.66 -26.28
N CYS A 86 30.15 -38.07 -26.27
CA CYS A 86 30.43 -36.77 -25.69
C CYS A 86 31.02 -35.84 -26.76
N GLN A 87 30.38 -34.69 -26.97
CA GLN A 87 30.91 -33.61 -27.80
C GLN A 87 31.30 -32.41 -26.91
N LEU A 88 32.54 -31.96 -27.04
CA LEU A 88 33.08 -30.76 -26.38
C LEU A 88 33.12 -29.58 -27.36
N VAL A 89 32.43 -28.49 -27.03
CA VAL A 89 32.30 -27.29 -27.89
C VAL A 89 32.42 -26.00 -27.06
N PRO A 90 32.82 -24.86 -27.66
CA PRO A 90 32.65 -23.56 -27.01
C PRO A 90 31.17 -23.26 -26.79
N LEU A 91 30.79 -22.77 -25.60
CA LEU A 91 29.42 -22.46 -25.24
C LEU A 91 29.35 -21.14 -24.47
N THR A 92 28.37 -20.30 -24.79
CA THR A 92 28.11 -19.06 -24.06
C THR A 92 26.94 -19.28 -23.10
N PHE A 93 27.13 -18.97 -21.83
CA PHE A 93 26.09 -19.02 -20.80
C PHE A 93 25.51 -17.62 -20.60
N LEU A 94 24.19 -17.52 -20.62
CA LEU A 94 23.44 -16.27 -20.52
C LEU A 94 22.51 -16.36 -19.32
N VAL A 95 22.48 -15.33 -18.49
CA VAL A 95 21.59 -15.25 -17.32
C VAL A 95 20.75 -13.98 -17.42
N GLY A 96 19.45 -14.08 -17.15
CA GLY A 96 18.50 -12.98 -17.09
C GLY A 96 18.49 -12.28 -15.72
N TYR A 97 17.67 -11.24 -15.58
CA TYR A 97 17.55 -10.51 -14.31
C TYR A 97 16.87 -11.33 -13.21
N ASP A 98 16.02 -12.29 -13.57
CA ASP A 98 15.36 -13.22 -12.64
C ASP A 98 16.22 -14.44 -12.26
N LEU A 99 17.52 -14.42 -12.61
CA LEU A 99 18.46 -15.53 -12.47
C LEU A 99 18.10 -16.81 -13.26
N GLU A 100 17.12 -16.73 -14.16
CA GLU A 100 16.92 -17.73 -15.21
C GLU A 100 18.12 -17.75 -16.16
N TYR A 101 18.46 -18.91 -16.69
CA TYR A 101 19.62 -19.07 -17.55
C TYR A 101 19.30 -19.84 -18.83
N THR A 102 20.03 -19.49 -19.88
CA THR A 102 20.03 -20.16 -21.19
C THR A 102 21.45 -20.25 -21.72
N VAL A 103 21.64 -20.93 -22.84
CA VAL A 103 22.94 -21.05 -23.49
C VAL A 103 22.87 -20.72 -24.97
N SER A 104 23.97 -20.23 -25.52
CA SER A 104 24.11 -19.87 -26.91
C SER A 104 25.33 -20.54 -27.54
N LEU A 105 25.08 -21.16 -28.70
CA LEU A 105 26.07 -21.82 -29.56
C LEU A 105 26.29 -20.99 -30.83
N SER A 106 27.40 -21.21 -31.53
CA SER A 106 27.54 -20.70 -32.89
C SER A 106 26.53 -21.38 -33.81
N VAL A 107 26.09 -20.65 -34.85
CA VAL A 107 25.07 -21.10 -35.83
C VAL A 107 25.46 -22.41 -36.53
N GLU A 108 26.75 -22.74 -36.59
CA GLU A 108 27.22 -24.02 -37.15
C GLU A 108 27.01 -25.22 -36.20
N LEU A 109 26.86 -24.97 -34.89
CA LEU A 109 26.79 -25.98 -33.83
C LEU A 109 25.36 -26.19 -33.29
N ASP A 110 24.41 -25.31 -33.60
CA ASP A 110 23.04 -25.32 -33.04
C ASP A 110 22.14 -26.44 -33.59
N ARG A 111 22.49 -27.02 -34.75
CA ARG A 111 21.69 -28.01 -35.48
C ARG A 111 22.48 -29.29 -35.77
N GLN A 112 23.07 -29.87 -34.72
CA GLN A 112 23.82 -31.13 -34.80
C GLN A 112 22.98 -32.32 -34.33
N ASN A 113 23.21 -33.48 -34.95
CA ASN A 113 22.59 -34.76 -34.62
C ASN A 113 23.65 -35.84 -34.50
N THR A 114 23.44 -36.80 -33.61
CA THR A 114 24.36 -37.93 -33.47
C THR A 114 23.61 -39.27 -33.58
N GLY A 115 24.32 -40.27 -34.09
CA GLY A 115 23.84 -41.64 -34.17
C GLY A 115 23.76 -42.31 -32.80
N THR A 116 23.36 -43.58 -32.78
CA THR A 116 23.40 -44.35 -31.53
C THR A 116 24.85 -44.68 -31.17
N PRO A 117 25.35 -44.28 -29.98
CA PRO A 117 26.74 -44.53 -29.60
C PRO A 117 27.03 -46.03 -29.46
N SER A 118 28.17 -46.46 -29.98
CA SER A 118 28.60 -47.87 -29.95
C SER A 118 29.45 -48.20 -28.71
N GLY A 119 30.14 -47.19 -28.18
CA GLY A 119 30.95 -47.23 -26.97
C GLY A 119 31.10 -45.83 -26.39
N PHE A 120 32.17 -45.59 -25.62
CA PHE A 120 32.48 -44.26 -25.08
C PHE A 120 33.32 -43.46 -26.07
N GLU A 121 32.70 -42.49 -26.71
CA GLU A 121 33.27 -41.70 -27.80
C GLU A 121 33.35 -40.23 -27.39
N VAL A 122 34.51 -39.60 -27.58
CA VAL A 122 34.74 -38.19 -27.25
C VAL A 122 35.26 -37.46 -28.48
N VAL A 123 34.52 -36.42 -28.89
CA VAL A 123 34.91 -35.53 -29.98
C VAL A 123 35.03 -34.10 -29.47
N VAL A 124 36.02 -33.38 -29.97
CA VAL A 124 36.42 -32.06 -29.49
C VAL A 124 36.47 -31.08 -30.64
N HIS A 125 35.83 -29.92 -30.45
CA HIS A 125 35.86 -28.84 -31.41
C HIS A 125 37.26 -28.23 -31.53
N PRO A 126 37.77 -27.91 -32.74
CA PRO A 126 39.14 -27.42 -32.94
C PRO A 126 39.48 -26.12 -32.19
N LYS A 127 38.48 -25.27 -31.93
CA LYS A 127 38.64 -24.06 -31.10
C LYS A 127 39.08 -24.33 -29.65
N LEU A 128 38.90 -25.54 -29.12
CA LEU A 128 39.25 -25.89 -27.73
C LEU A 128 40.65 -26.51 -27.60
N LYS A 129 41.41 -26.58 -28.71
CA LYS A 129 42.69 -27.28 -28.78
C LYS A 129 43.73 -26.68 -27.83
N ASP A 130 43.77 -25.35 -27.72
CA ASP A 130 44.78 -24.66 -26.93
C ASP A 130 44.45 -24.72 -25.42
N GLU A 131 43.16 -24.65 -25.06
CA GLU A 131 42.69 -24.82 -23.69
C GLU A 131 42.94 -26.25 -23.18
N ILE A 132 42.76 -27.27 -24.02
CA ILE A 132 43.08 -28.66 -23.64
C ILE A 132 44.58 -28.83 -23.42
N LYS A 133 45.42 -28.26 -24.29
CA LYS A 133 46.88 -28.31 -24.13
C LYS A 133 47.38 -27.58 -22.89
N SER A 134 46.61 -26.63 -22.37
CA SER A 134 46.95 -25.95 -21.10
C SER A 134 46.83 -26.88 -19.90
N VAL A 135 46.06 -27.98 -20.02
CA VAL A 135 45.93 -29.01 -18.98
C VAL A 135 47.05 -30.03 -19.13
N GLN A 136 47.97 -30.06 -18.16
CA GLN A 136 49.08 -31.01 -18.15
C GLN A 136 48.57 -32.46 -18.22
N GLY A 137 49.08 -33.23 -19.20
CA GLY A 137 48.71 -34.64 -19.42
C GLY A 137 47.56 -34.86 -20.40
N LEU A 138 47.01 -33.81 -21.03
CA LEU A 138 46.01 -33.91 -22.10
C LEU A 138 46.57 -33.46 -23.45
N THR A 139 46.21 -34.19 -24.50
CA THR A 139 46.55 -33.88 -25.89
C THR A 139 45.37 -34.18 -26.82
N THR A 140 45.48 -33.76 -28.08
CA THR A 140 44.44 -33.95 -29.10
C THR A 140 45.02 -34.51 -30.38
N GLU A 141 44.35 -35.47 -31.00
CA GLU A 141 44.68 -36.04 -32.32
C GLU A 141 43.62 -35.64 -33.36
N PRO A 142 43.98 -35.47 -34.65
CA PRO A 142 43.00 -35.16 -35.69
C PRO A 142 42.09 -36.36 -35.95
N LEU A 143 40.77 -36.14 -35.93
CA LEU A 143 39.75 -37.13 -36.26
C LEU A 143 39.15 -36.89 -37.66
N GLY A 144 39.05 -35.63 -38.09
CA GLY A 144 38.48 -35.24 -39.38
C GLY A 144 37.00 -34.87 -39.29
N GLY A 145 36.26 -34.99 -40.40
CA GLY A 145 34.82 -34.74 -40.44
C GLY A 145 34.02 -35.89 -39.81
N VAL A 146 32.97 -35.56 -39.06
CA VAL A 146 32.09 -36.54 -38.40
C VAL A 146 30.67 -36.34 -38.91
N GLU A 147 30.03 -37.42 -39.35
CA GLU A 147 28.66 -37.38 -39.90
C GLU A 147 27.64 -36.89 -38.86
N GLY A 148 26.75 -35.99 -39.26
CA GLY A 148 25.72 -35.40 -38.39
C GLY A 148 26.19 -34.22 -37.52
N LEU A 149 27.51 -33.96 -37.45
CA LEU A 149 28.09 -32.82 -36.74
C LEU A 149 28.47 -31.68 -37.71
N ALA A 150 28.88 -30.55 -37.15
CA ALA A 150 29.33 -29.40 -37.94
C ALA A 150 30.55 -29.74 -38.83
N ASN A 151 30.64 -29.07 -39.98
CA ASN A 151 31.72 -29.27 -40.96
C ASN A 151 33.03 -28.59 -40.52
N VAL A 152 33.67 -29.15 -39.51
CA VAL A 152 34.97 -28.72 -38.96
C VAL A 152 35.91 -29.92 -38.82
N GLU A 153 37.21 -29.66 -38.71
CA GLU A 153 38.18 -30.70 -38.39
C GLU A 153 38.09 -31.08 -36.90
N TRP A 154 37.24 -32.07 -36.60
CA TRP A 154 37.07 -32.57 -35.24
C TRP A 154 38.36 -33.22 -34.73
N LEU A 155 38.56 -33.13 -33.42
CA LEU A 155 39.71 -33.68 -32.72
C LEU A 155 39.25 -34.79 -31.76
N ARG A 156 40.13 -35.74 -31.50
CA ARG A 156 39.98 -36.77 -30.48
C ARG A 156 40.78 -36.39 -29.24
N LEU A 157 40.17 -36.52 -28.05
CA LEU A 157 40.86 -36.33 -26.77
C LEU A 157 41.73 -37.54 -26.42
N VAL A 158 42.98 -37.29 -26.04
CA VAL A 158 43.94 -38.31 -25.60
C VAL A 158 44.53 -37.90 -24.24
N ALA A 159 44.31 -38.75 -23.24
CA ALA A 159 44.85 -38.60 -21.90
C ALA A 159 46.08 -39.48 -21.68
N ASP A 160 47.13 -38.90 -21.11
CA ASP A 160 48.35 -39.62 -20.70
C ASP A 160 48.10 -40.46 -19.43
N GLN A 161 48.90 -41.50 -19.22
CA GLN A 161 48.84 -42.37 -18.04
C GLN A 161 49.22 -41.64 -16.74
N ALA A 162 50.00 -40.55 -16.84
CA ALA A 162 50.45 -39.74 -15.71
C ALA A 162 49.47 -38.61 -15.31
N LEU A 163 48.30 -38.52 -15.93
CA LEU A 163 47.31 -37.49 -15.62
C LEU A 163 46.77 -37.67 -14.19
N ASP A 164 46.73 -36.58 -13.43
CA ASP A 164 46.04 -36.52 -12.14
C ASP A 164 44.53 -36.32 -12.35
N TYR A 165 43.75 -37.25 -11.80
CA TYR A 165 42.30 -37.32 -11.90
C TYR A 165 41.59 -36.83 -10.63
N GLU A 166 42.29 -36.21 -9.68
CA GLU A 166 41.63 -35.48 -8.60
C GLU A 166 41.03 -34.16 -9.11
N SER A 167 39.84 -33.81 -8.61
CA SER A 167 39.24 -32.51 -8.86
C SER A 167 39.93 -31.46 -8.00
N PHE A 168 40.26 -30.31 -8.59
CA PHE A 168 40.82 -29.18 -7.84
C PHE A 168 39.76 -28.24 -7.26
N ARG A 169 38.47 -28.53 -7.45
CA ARG A 169 37.40 -27.75 -6.85
C ARG A 169 37.22 -28.07 -5.37
N LYS A 170 37.92 -27.28 -4.56
CA LYS A 170 37.85 -27.30 -3.09
C LYS A 170 37.54 -25.90 -2.59
N TRP A 171 36.86 -25.81 -1.46
CA TRP A 171 36.49 -24.54 -0.84
C TRP A 171 37.09 -24.42 0.57
N TYR A 172 37.31 -23.18 1.00
CA TYR A 172 37.34 -22.84 2.42
C TYR A 172 36.01 -22.23 2.79
N PHE A 173 35.41 -22.75 3.86
CA PHE A 173 34.23 -22.17 4.45
C PHE A 173 34.63 -21.36 5.67
N ILE A 174 34.15 -20.12 5.73
CA ILE A 174 34.46 -19.17 6.80
C ILE A 174 33.14 -18.73 7.41
N ILE A 175 33.04 -18.87 8.73
CA ILE A 175 31.92 -18.40 9.54
C ILE A 175 32.46 -17.34 10.48
N LYS A 176 31.83 -16.17 10.51
CA LYS A 176 32.20 -15.08 11.41
C LYS A 176 30.97 -14.57 12.17
N PRO A 177 31.03 -14.46 13.51
CA PRO A 177 29.93 -13.86 14.27
C PRO A 177 29.81 -12.37 13.98
N LEU A 178 28.57 -11.86 14.04
CA LEU A 178 28.32 -10.43 14.03
C LEU A 178 28.39 -9.84 15.43
N GLY A 179 28.86 -8.59 15.51
CA GLY A 179 29.16 -7.92 16.77
C GLY A 179 30.64 -7.88 17.10
N ARG A 180 31.00 -7.10 18.12
CA ARG A 180 32.39 -6.94 18.55
C ARG A 180 32.73 -7.99 19.60
N MET A 181 33.79 -8.77 19.37
CA MET A 181 34.29 -9.79 20.32
C MET A 181 34.93 -9.22 21.59
N SER A 182 34.80 -7.91 21.83
CA SER A 182 35.09 -7.25 23.11
C SER A 182 33.85 -7.14 24.01
N ASP A 183 32.65 -7.32 23.47
CA ASP A 183 31.38 -7.19 24.19
C ASP A 183 30.95 -8.53 24.81
N LYS A 184 30.57 -8.49 26.10
CA LYS A 184 30.22 -9.67 26.89
C LYS A 184 29.02 -10.42 26.31
N GLU A 185 27.98 -9.71 25.86
CA GLU A 185 26.79 -10.34 25.29
C GLU A 185 27.10 -11.02 23.96
N SER A 186 27.91 -10.36 23.11
CA SER A 186 28.37 -10.92 21.85
C SER A 186 29.20 -12.19 22.07
N ILE A 187 30.10 -12.20 23.07
CA ILE A 187 30.88 -13.38 23.44
C ILE A 187 29.98 -14.52 23.92
N LEU A 188 29.00 -14.24 24.79
CA LEU A 188 28.11 -15.28 25.33
C LEU A 188 27.20 -15.85 24.25
N GLY A 189 26.56 -14.99 23.45
CA GLY A 189 25.69 -15.42 22.36
C GLY A 189 26.44 -16.22 21.30
N TRP A 190 27.63 -15.76 20.89
CA TRP A 190 28.46 -16.50 19.96
C TRP A 190 28.93 -17.84 20.52
N ARG A 191 29.39 -17.88 21.78
CA ARG A 191 29.87 -19.12 22.40
C ARG A 191 28.81 -20.21 22.34
N ASP A 192 27.58 -19.88 22.74
CA ASP A 192 26.48 -20.85 22.79
C ASP A 192 26.15 -21.36 21.38
N PHE A 193 26.01 -20.47 20.38
CA PHE A 193 25.71 -20.90 19.01
C PHE A 193 26.86 -21.62 18.30
N SER A 194 28.10 -21.19 18.55
CA SER A 194 29.29 -21.83 17.97
C SER A 194 29.47 -23.26 18.45
N ALA A 195 28.97 -23.62 19.64
CA ALA A 195 28.99 -24.99 20.14
C ALA A 195 28.15 -25.93 19.26
N ASP A 196 26.94 -25.49 18.87
CA ASP A 196 26.06 -26.24 17.96
C ASP A 196 26.71 -26.40 16.57
N ILE A 197 27.38 -25.35 16.08
CA ILE A 197 28.12 -25.40 14.79
C ILE A 197 29.28 -26.40 14.89
N ILE A 198 30.03 -26.40 16.01
CA ILE A 198 31.13 -27.33 16.22
C ILE A 198 30.63 -28.77 16.28
N GLU A 199 29.48 -29.04 16.91
CA GLU A 199 28.84 -30.35 16.91
C GLU A 199 28.49 -30.80 15.48
N LEU A 200 27.94 -29.88 14.66
CA LEU A 200 27.68 -30.14 13.25
C LEU A 200 28.98 -30.47 12.47
N LEU A 201 30.05 -29.72 12.70
CA LEU A 201 31.35 -30.00 12.06
C LEU A 201 31.90 -31.37 12.46
N GLN A 202 31.76 -31.77 13.73
CA GLN A 202 32.16 -33.09 14.21
C GLN A 202 31.33 -34.21 13.57
N LYS A 203 30.01 -34.05 13.48
CA LYS A 203 29.09 -34.98 12.80
C LYS A 203 29.48 -35.20 11.34
N LEU A 204 29.96 -34.16 10.65
CA LEU A 204 30.42 -34.21 9.26
C LEU A 204 31.90 -34.61 9.10
N GLY A 205 32.63 -34.84 10.20
CA GLY A 205 34.05 -35.22 10.17
C GLY A 205 35.00 -34.11 9.70
N LEU A 206 34.59 -32.85 9.81
CA LEU A 206 35.36 -31.70 9.32
C LEU A 206 36.32 -31.18 10.38
N LYS A 207 37.58 -30.96 9.99
CA LYS A 207 38.58 -30.27 10.82
C LYS A 207 38.41 -28.76 10.66
N TYR A 208 38.57 -28.02 11.76
CA TYR A 208 38.42 -26.56 11.74
C TYR A 208 39.52 -25.85 12.53
N ILE A 209 39.71 -24.57 12.21
CA ILE A 209 40.49 -23.59 12.97
C ILE A 209 39.49 -22.61 13.59
N SER A 210 39.70 -22.25 14.85
CA SER A 210 38.97 -21.17 15.52
C SER A 210 39.91 -20.00 15.78
N ASP A 211 39.61 -18.84 15.19
CA ASP A 211 40.29 -17.59 15.54
C ASP A 211 39.63 -16.99 16.78
N VAL A 212 40.35 -17.02 17.91
CA VAL A 212 39.87 -16.50 19.19
C VAL A 212 39.65 -14.98 19.15
N LYS A 213 40.40 -14.23 18.32
CA LYS A 213 40.30 -12.77 18.28
C LYS A 213 39.03 -12.29 17.59
N GLU A 214 38.73 -12.85 16.42
CA GLU A 214 37.56 -12.48 15.63
C GLU A 214 36.35 -13.41 15.85
N GLY A 215 36.54 -14.51 16.58
CA GLY A 215 35.54 -15.55 16.77
C GLY A 215 35.30 -16.40 15.52
N ALA A 216 36.10 -16.25 14.46
CA ALA A 216 35.84 -16.91 13.18
C ALA A 216 36.12 -18.43 13.24
N LEU A 217 35.29 -19.22 12.57
CA LEU A 217 35.49 -20.65 12.32
C LEU A 217 35.84 -20.86 10.85
N LEU A 218 36.91 -21.59 10.59
CA LEU A 218 37.41 -21.85 9.23
C LEU A 218 37.65 -23.34 9.03
N PHE A 219 37.15 -23.90 7.94
CA PHE A 219 37.34 -25.33 7.62
C PHE A 219 37.35 -25.58 6.10
N PRO A 220 38.09 -26.60 5.62
CA PRO A 220 38.10 -26.97 4.22
C PRO A 220 36.87 -27.83 3.87
N LEU A 221 36.38 -27.66 2.65
CA LEU A 221 35.38 -28.50 2.00
C LEU A 221 36.00 -29.07 0.73
N ASP A 222 36.35 -30.35 0.76
CA ASP A 222 37.22 -30.96 -0.27
C ASP A 222 36.50 -31.37 -1.55
N ASN A 223 35.17 -31.28 -1.60
CA ASN A 223 34.38 -31.61 -2.79
C ASN A 223 33.00 -30.95 -2.75
N PHE A 224 32.33 -30.94 -3.91
CA PHE A 224 31.01 -30.33 -4.08
C PHE A 224 29.93 -30.96 -3.20
N ARG A 225 30.01 -32.27 -2.93
CA ARG A 225 29.03 -32.96 -2.07
C ARG A 225 29.10 -32.45 -0.63
N LEU A 226 30.30 -32.24 -0.10
CA LEU A 226 30.50 -31.64 1.22
C LEU A 226 30.01 -30.20 1.27
N LEU A 227 30.27 -29.38 0.23
CA LEU A 227 29.72 -28.03 0.13
C LEU A 227 28.19 -28.02 0.21
N ARG A 228 27.54 -28.88 -0.58
CA ARG A 228 26.07 -29.02 -0.59
C ARG A 228 25.55 -29.49 0.77
N SER A 229 26.10 -30.58 1.31
CA SER A 229 25.65 -31.17 2.57
C SER A 229 25.84 -30.21 3.74
N PHE A 230 27.00 -29.56 3.84
CA PHE A 230 27.25 -28.57 4.89
C PHE A 230 26.29 -27.38 4.78
N SER A 231 26.12 -26.81 3.58
CA SER A 231 25.22 -25.66 3.35
C SER A 231 23.78 -25.98 3.73
N MET A 232 23.32 -27.21 3.48
CA MET A 232 21.98 -27.67 3.85
C MET A 232 21.83 -27.80 5.37
N GLU A 233 22.77 -28.48 6.03
CA GLU A 233 22.72 -28.71 7.48
C GLU A 233 22.88 -27.41 8.29
N ILE A 234 23.76 -26.48 7.87
CA ILE A 234 23.94 -25.21 8.60
C ILE A 234 22.71 -24.32 8.51
N MET A 235 22.04 -24.25 7.35
CA MET A 235 20.80 -23.50 7.23
C MET A 235 19.65 -24.17 7.97
N GLY A 236 19.61 -25.51 8.00
CA GLY A 236 18.68 -26.26 8.85
C GLY A 236 18.87 -25.96 10.34
N LEU A 237 20.13 -25.96 10.81
CA LEU A 237 20.49 -25.63 12.19
C LEU A 237 20.07 -24.20 12.56
N ILE A 238 20.34 -23.22 11.68
CA ILE A 238 19.92 -21.82 11.89
C ILE A 238 18.39 -21.74 12.00
N LYS A 239 17.66 -22.42 11.12
CA LYS A 239 16.19 -22.42 11.13
C LYS A 239 15.65 -23.01 12.45
N GLU A 240 16.15 -24.18 12.85
CA GLU A 240 15.77 -24.84 14.10
C GLU A 240 16.06 -23.96 15.33
N ASN A 241 17.23 -23.34 15.38
CA ASN A 241 17.63 -22.48 16.49
C ASN A 241 16.84 -21.16 16.55
N LYS A 242 16.28 -20.67 15.44
CA LYS A 242 15.39 -19.50 15.41
C LYS A 242 13.97 -19.83 15.83
N GLU A 243 13.49 -21.04 15.50
CA GLU A 243 12.15 -21.50 15.86
C GLU A 243 12.06 -21.97 17.32
N ASN A 244 13.17 -22.44 17.90
CA ASN A 244 13.22 -22.94 19.27
C ASN A 244 13.45 -21.81 20.30
N PRO A 245 12.51 -21.53 21.21
CA PRO A 245 12.65 -20.46 22.22
C PRO A 245 13.78 -20.69 23.22
N ASP A 246 14.16 -21.95 23.45
CA ASP A 246 15.18 -22.33 24.44
C ASP A 246 16.61 -22.23 23.89
N LYS A 247 16.76 -22.15 22.57
CA LYS A 247 18.06 -21.98 21.90
C LYS A 247 18.28 -20.51 21.51
N LYS A 248 19.54 -20.08 21.55
CA LYS A 248 19.91 -18.72 21.14
C LYS A 248 20.67 -18.78 19.82
N ASN A 249 20.00 -18.40 18.73
CA ASN A 249 20.67 -18.15 17.46
C ASN A 249 21.46 -16.84 17.53
N TRP A 250 22.76 -16.87 17.20
CA TRP A 250 23.57 -15.67 17.06
C TRP A 250 23.81 -15.38 15.58
N PRO A 251 23.59 -14.14 15.10
CA PRO A 251 23.78 -13.82 13.69
C PRO A 251 25.22 -14.04 13.24
N ILE A 252 25.38 -14.75 12.12
CA ILE A 252 26.67 -15.06 11.52
C ILE A 252 26.71 -14.63 10.06
N VAL A 253 27.90 -14.35 9.55
CA VAL A 253 28.16 -14.23 8.11
C VAL A 253 29.00 -15.41 7.66
N MET A 254 28.64 -15.96 6.50
CA MET A 254 29.17 -17.22 6.01
C MET A 254 29.61 -17.09 4.57
N VAL A 255 30.80 -17.58 4.26
CA VAL A 255 31.37 -17.56 2.90
C VAL A 255 31.95 -18.91 2.56
N ALA A 256 31.60 -19.45 1.40
CA ALA A 256 32.35 -20.52 0.76
C ALA A 256 33.20 -19.92 -0.37
N MET A 257 34.52 -19.92 -0.20
CA MET A 257 35.45 -19.42 -1.22
C MET A 257 36.25 -20.56 -1.84
N PRO A 258 36.54 -20.55 -3.14
CA PRO A 258 37.50 -21.49 -3.74
C PRO A 258 38.87 -21.38 -3.07
N GLN A 259 39.53 -22.51 -2.77
CA GLN A 259 40.83 -22.51 -2.09
C GLN A 259 41.92 -21.80 -2.91
N GLY A 260 41.98 -22.07 -4.21
CA GLY A 260 43.00 -21.50 -5.09
C GLY A 260 44.42 -21.66 -4.53
N ASN A 261 45.15 -20.55 -4.44
CA ASN A 261 46.50 -20.51 -3.87
C ASN A 261 46.53 -20.13 -2.37
N LEU A 262 45.38 -20.08 -1.71
CA LEU A 262 45.30 -19.68 -0.31
C LEU A 262 45.69 -20.84 0.61
N HIS A 263 46.41 -20.52 1.68
CA HIS A 263 46.82 -21.50 2.69
C HIS A 263 45.83 -21.54 3.86
N PHE A 264 45.49 -22.75 4.29
CA PHE A 264 44.65 -23.00 5.47
C PHE A 264 45.37 -22.56 6.76
N THR A 265 45.09 -21.32 7.19
CA THR A 265 45.73 -20.64 8.32
C THR A 265 44.70 -19.78 9.07
N ALA A 266 44.97 -19.44 10.33
CA ALA A 266 44.04 -18.62 11.13
C ALA A 266 43.81 -17.22 10.55
N ASP A 267 44.79 -16.65 9.84
CA ASP A 267 44.66 -15.34 9.18
C ASP A 267 43.93 -15.39 7.83
N LEU A 268 43.37 -16.54 7.43
CA LEU A 268 42.69 -16.68 6.14
C LEU A 268 41.53 -15.69 5.99
N SER A 269 40.74 -15.43 7.05
CA SER A 269 39.64 -14.47 7.03
C SER A 269 40.06 -13.05 6.65
N LYS A 270 41.30 -12.66 6.96
CA LYS A 270 41.87 -11.33 6.64
C LYS A 270 42.45 -11.27 5.22
N LYS A 271 42.76 -12.42 4.63
CA LYS A 271 43.24 -12.53 3.24
C LYS A 271 42.09 -12.53 2.23
N VAL A 272 40.85 -12.70 2.71
CA VAL A 272 39.66 -12.59 1.87
C VAL A 272 39.25 -11.12 1.81
N GLU A 273 39.40 -10.51 0.64
CA GLU A 273 38.98 -9.14 0.35
C GLU A 273 37.44 -9.05 0.24
N LEU A 274 36.77 -9.20 1.38
CA LEU A 274 35.32 -9.06 1.52
C LEU A 274 34.97 -8.04 2.60
N ASP A 275 33.98 -7.18 2.32
CA ASP A 275 33.38 -6.34 3.36
C ASP A 275 32.37 -7.17 4.18
N TRP A 276 32.89 -7.82 5.23
CA TRP A 276 32.12 -8.63 6.18
C TRP A 276 30.95 -7.87 6.84
N ASN A 277 30.97 -6.53 6.87
CA ASN A 277 29.91 -5.73 7.49
C ASN A 277 28.67 -5.61 6.60
N ARG A 278 28.82 -5.82 5.28
CA ARG A 278 27.72 -5.75 4.31
C ARG A 278 27.05 -7.09 4.07
N MET A 279 27.70 -8.16 4.50
CA MET A 279 27.22 -9.51 4.28
C MET A 279 25.90 -9.78 5.01
N SER A 280 24.95 -10.33 4.25
CA SER A 280 23.67 -10.75 4.79
C SER A 280 23.88 -11.80 5.87
N ALA A 281 23.23 -11.57 7.01
CA ALA A 281 23.34 -12.51 8.12
C ALA A 281 22.66 -13.83 7.76
N ASP A 282 23.21 -14.93 8.27
CA ASP A 282 22.63 -16.27 8.29
C ASP A 282 22.39 -16.94 6.93
N TYR A 283 22.97 -16.40 5.85
CA TYR A 283 22.96 -17.04 4.53
C TYR A 283 24.38 -17.34 4.03
N PRO A 284 24.65 -18.57 3.54
CA PRO A 284 25.91 -18.88 2.88
C PRO A 284 26.08 -18.03 1.63
N HIS A 285 27.22 -17.34 1.54
CA HIS A 285 27.63 -16.62 0.35
C HIS A 285 28.55 -17.49 -0.50
N VAL A 286 28.20 -17.62 -1.78
CA VAL A 286 28.93 -18.42 -2.77
C VAL A 286 29.08 -17.63 -4.06
N ARG A 287 30.01 -18.03 -4.93
CA ARG A 287 30.09 -17.46 -6.28
C ARG A 287 28.89 -17.90 -7.11
N PHE A 288 28.45 -17.10 -8.09
CA PHE A 288 27.30 -17.43 -8.94
C PHE A 288 27.40 -18.82 -9.56
N MET A 289 28.58 -19.20 -10.08
CA MET A 289 28.76 -20.54 -10.65
C MET A 289 28.46 -21.66 -9.64
N ASP A 290 28.94 -21.53 -8.40
CA ASP A 290 28.69 -22.49 -7.34
C ASP A 290 27.22 -22.46 -6.90
N GLY A 291 26.62 -21.27 -6.87
CA GLY A 291 25.19 -21.08 -6.65
C GLY A 291 24.34 -21.80 -7.70
N PHE A 292 24.66 -21.69 -8.98
CA PHE A 292 23.94 -22.39 -10.05
C PHE A 292 24.07 -23.91 -9.93
N LEU A 293 25.25 -24.42 -9.57
CA LEU A 293 25.43 -25.86 -9.27
C LEU A 293 24.55 -26.32 -8.08
N LEU A 294 24.36 -25.45 -7.09
CA LEU A 294 23.55 -25.68 -5.90
C LEU A 294 22.05 -25.42 -6.12
N SER A 295 21.67 -24.73 -7.19
CA SER A 295 20.28 -24.33 -7.53
C SER A 295 19.23 -25.44 -7.52
N PRO A 296 19.53 -26.73 -7.72
CA PRO A 296 18.51 -27.77 -7.55
C PRO A 296 17.96 -27.81 -6.11
N TRP A 297 18.82 -27.62 -5.11
CA TRP A 297 18.49 -27.74 -3.69
C TRP A 297 18.24 -26.39 -3.01
N PHE A 298 18.76 -25.31 -3.58
CA PHE A 298 18.72 -23.99 -2.96
C PHE A 298 18.12 -22.95 -3.91
N ARG A 299 17.48 -21.94 -3.33
CA ARG A 299 17.14 -20.72 -4.04
C ARG A 299 18.35 -19.79 -3.98
N MET A 300 18.66 -19.16 -5.11
CA MET A 300 19.70 -18.13 -5.17
C MET A 300 19.07 -16.76 -5.00
N ASN A 301 19.71 -15.91 -4.20
CA ASN A 301 19.36 -14.50 -4.11
C ASN A 301 20.62 -13.68 -4.44
N GLU A 302 20.45 -12.69 -5.32
CA GLU A 302 21.54 -11.80 -5.73
C GLU A 302 22.05 -11.04 -4.49
N THR A 303 23.37 -11.02 -4.30
CA THR A 303 24.01 -10.11 -3.34
C THR A 303 24.65 -8.98 -4.10
N ARG A 304 24.21 -7.75 -3.82
CA ARG A 304 24.65 -6.58 -4.57
C ARG A 304 25.88 -5.97 -3.93
N TYR A 305 27.03 -6.58 -4.23
CA TYR A 305 28.32 -5.94 -4.08
C TYR A 305 28.76 -5.42 -5.46
N GLY A 306 28.50 -4.14 -5.73
CA GLY A 306 29.09 -3.42 -6.85
C GLY A 306 28.37 -3.46 -8.20
N THR A 307 28.83 -2.57 -9.07
CA THR A 307 28.03 -1.95 -10.13
C THR A 307 28.44 -2.32 -11.56
N ASN A 308 29.63 -2.86 -11.80
CA ASN A 308 30.22 -2.64 -13.13
C ASN A 308 30.08 -3.78 -14.14
N GLN A 309 29.77 -5.01 -13.73
CA GLN A 309 29.26 -6.12 -14.56
C GLN A 309 29.17 -7.38 -13.67
N VAL A 310 28.01 -8.04 -13.61
CA VAL A 310 27.88 -9.31 -12.87
C VAL A 310 28.53 -10.41 -13.68
N SER A 311 29.49 -11.10 -13.06
CA SER A 311 30.22 -12.23 -13.65
C SER A 311 29.95 -13.51 -12.86
N LEU A 312 30.37 -14.66 -13.38
CA LEU A 312 30.21 -15.94 -12.68
C LEU A 312 30.99 -16.02 -11.36
N ASP A 313 31.98 -15.13 -11.19
CA ASP A 313 32.77 -15.00 -9.97
C ASP A 313 32.17 -14.00 -8.98
N SER A 314 31.14 -13.24 -9.37
CA SER A 314 30.40 -12.39 -8.45
C SER A 314 29.67 -13.23 -7.40
N TRP A 315 29.39 -12.61 -6.25
CA TRP A 315 28.79 -13.27 -5.11
C TRP A 315 27.26 -13.37 -5.23
N CYS A 316 26.70 -14.40 -4.63
CA CYS A 316 25.27 -14.57 -4.39
C CYS A 316 25.06 -15.25 -3.03
N THR A 317 23.85 -15.19 -2.50
CA THR A 317 23.44 -15.96 -1.33
C THR A 317 22.58 -17.14 -1.75
N ILE A 318 22.62 -18.19 -0.95
CA ILE A 318 21.70 -19.32 -1.09
C ILE A 318 20.78 -19.42 0.12
N SER A 319 19.53 -19.78 -0.13
CA SER A 319 18.54 -20.11 0.90
C SER A 319 17.92 -21.47 0.60
N LEU A 320 17.43 -22.16 1.63
CA LEU A 320 16.70 -23.42 1.44
C LEU A 320 15.47 -23.19 0.55
N LYS A 321 15.20 -24.12 -0.37
CA LYS A 321 13.88 -24.20 -1.02
C LYS A 321 12.93 -24.83 -0.01
N GLU A 322 11.95 -24.06 0.48
CA GLU A 322 10.87 -24.63 1.30
C GLU A 322 9.91 -25.41 0.39
N GLY A 323 9.32 -26.49 0.92
CA GLY A 323 8.45 -27.40 0.15
C GLY A 323 7.24 -26.69 -0.44
N GLU A 324 6.70 -27.23 -1.54
CA GLU A 324 5.59 -26.70 -2.35
C GLU A 324 4.22 -26.58 -1.64
N GLU A 325 4.18 -26.52 -0.30
CA GLU A 325 2.94 -26.48 0.48
C GLU A 325 2.65 -25.08 1.05
N GLY A 326 1.74 -24.35 0.37
CA GLY A 326 1.12 -23.10 0.84
C GLY A 326 1.55 -21.86 0.06
N MET A 327 0.58 -21.06 -0.40
CA MET A 327 0.69 -19.74 -1.06
C MET A 327 2.07 -19.46 -1.67
N GLY A 328 2.25 -19.78 -2.95
CA GLY A 328 3.55 -19.86 -3.64
C GLY A 328 4.57 -18.81 -3.15
N TYR A 329 5.65 -19.28 -2.51
CA TYR A 329 6.69 -18.45 -1.91
C TYR A 329 7.27 -17.43 -2.91
N GLY A 330 6.96 -16.14 -2.72
CA GLY A 330 7.52 -15.05 -3.51
C GLY A 330 8.54 -14.22 -2.74
N THR A 331 9.20 -13.30 -3.43
CA THR A 331 10.03 -12.25 -2.81
C THR A 331 9.72 -10.93 -3.48
N MET A 332 9.75 -9.83 -2.73
CA MET A 332 9.62 -8.51 -3.33
C MET A 332 10.88 -8.20 -4.16
N GLN A 333 10.74 -8.13 -5.48
CA GLN A 333 11.84 -7.83 -6.40
C GLN A 333 12.01 -6.32 -6.59
N VAL A 334 12.50 -5.63 -5.56
CA VAL A 334 12.87 -4.21 -5.67
C VAL A 334 14.39 -4.08 -5.62
N ALA A 335 14.95 -3.62 -6.72
CA ALA A 335 16.37 -3.47 -6.95
C ALA A 335 16.85 -2.08 -6.50
N LEU A 336 17.59 -1.94 -5.39
CA LEU A 336 18.17 -0.64 -5.02
C LEU A 336 19.24 -0.18 -6.03
N PRO A 337 19.39 1.14 -6.26
CA PRO A 337 20.33 1.68 -7.24
C PRO A 337 21.75 1.63 -6.69
N ASN A 338 22.67 1.13 -7.48
CA ASN A 338 24.07 0.96 -7.09
C ASN A 338 24.73 2.29 -6.71
N ALA A 339 24.38 3.37 -7.41
CA ALA A 339 24.86 4.71 -7.14
C ALA A 339 24.55 5.17 -5.69
N MET A 340 23.50 4.65 -5.04
CA MET A 340 23.13 5.04 -3.68
C MET A 340 23.58 4.06 -2.59
N VAL A 341 23.73 2.78 -2.91
CA VAL A 341 24.24 1.81 -1.92
C VAL A 341 25.75 2.01 -1.72
N GLY A 342 26.47 2.42 -2.78
CA GLY A 342 27.91 2.67 -2.78
C GLY A 342 28.74 1.38 -2.66
N GLU A 343 29.98 1.40 -3.14
CA GLU A 343 30.91 0.25 -3.05
C GLU A 343 31.79 0.34 -1.79
N ASP A 344 32.41 1.51 -1.56
CA ASP A 344 33.31 1.77 -0.44
C ASP A 344 33.02 3.11 0.26
N GLY A 345 33.25 3.18 1.58
CA GLY A 345 33.15 4.43 2.35
C GLY A 345 32.41 4.30 3.68
N ALA A 346 32.58 5.31 4.54
CA ALA A 346 31.82 5.44 5.78
C ALA A 346 30.40 5.97 5.48
N GLU A 347 29.41 5.52 6.24
CA GLU A 347 28.04 6.04 6.12
C GLU A 347 28.01 7.54 6.42
N CYS A 348 27.40 8.33 5.55
CA CYS A 348 27.21 9.75 5.77
C CYS A 348 26.21 9.97 6.92
N PHE A 349 26.61 10.77 7.92
CA PHE A 349 25.76 11.07 9.08
C PHE A 349 24.35 11.56 8.70
N TYR A 350 24.28 12.44 7.71
CA TYR A 350 23.05 13.13 7.29
C TYR A 350 22.06 12.27 6.52
N CYS A 351 22.54 11.40 5.62
CA CYS A 351 21.68 10.66 4.69
C CYS A 351 21.88 9.15 4.70
N GLY A 352 22.97 8.64 5.27
CA GLY A 352 23.30 7.21 5.33
C GLY A 352 24.05 6.65 4.13
N LEU A 353 24.11 7.39 3.03
CA LEU A 353 24.82 6.96 1.81
C LEU A 353 26.35 7.02 2.01
N LYS A 354 27.09 6.21 1.26
CA LYS A 354 28.54 6.02 1.46
C LYS A 354 29.42 6.78 0.47
N ASN A 355 28.82 7.37 -0.57
CA ASN A 355 29.52 7.96 -1.72
C ASN A 355 30.12 9.35 -1.46
N HIS A 356 29.92 9.93 -0.27
CA HIS A 356 30.37 11.28 0.05
C HIS A 356 30.59 11.46 1.56
N SER A 357 31.41 12.45 1.92
CA SER A 357 31.59 12.86 3.31
C SER A 357 30.40 13.72 3.81
N PRO A 358 30.12 13.78 5.13
CA PRO A 358 29.05 14.62 5.67
C PRO A 358 29.13 16.09 5.21
N LYS A 359 30.34 16.65 5.09
CA LYS A 359 30.56 18.03 4.63
C LYS A 359 29.99 18.31 3.23
N GLN A 360 30.00 17.30 2.36
CA GLN A 360 29.57 17.35 0.96
C GLN A 360 28.14 16.82 0.75
N CYS A 361 27.39 16.57 1.82
CA CYS A 361 26.10 15.89 1.69
C CYS A 361 25.09 16.71 0.88
N PRO A 362 24.46 16.12 -0.16
CA PRO A 362 23.43 16.80 -0.96
C PRO A 362 22.25 17.31 -0.14
N SER A 363 21.95 16.70 1.02
CA SER A 363 20.85 17.14 1.88
C SER A 363 21.02 18.57 2.40
N LYS A 364 22.25 19.12 2.41
CA LYS A 364 22.54 20.50 2.83
C LYS A 364 21.92 21.54 1.90
N HIS A 365 21.61 21.17 0.67
CA HIS A 365 20.95 22.04 -0.32
C HIS A 365 19.43 21.82 -0.39
N ILE A 366 18.88 20.89 0.40
CA ILE A 366 17.43 20.65 0.47
C ILE A 366 16.83 21.57 1.54
N ALA A 367 16.17 22.64 1.12
CA ALA A 367 15.72 23.68 2.05
C ALA A 367 14.58 23.27 2.99
N THR A 368 13.63 22.45 2.51
CA THR A 368 12.41 22.10 3.25
C THR A 368 12.23 20.59 3.33
N LEU A 369 11.54 20.12 4.36
CA LEU A 369 11.07 18.73 4.43
C LEU A 369 10.08 18.44 3.29
N GLN A 370 10.05 17.20 2.83
CA GLN A 370 9.19 16.78 1.71
C GLN A 370 8.37 15.53 2.06
N PRO A 371 7.54 15.55 3.12
CA PRO A 371 6.74 14.39 3.54
C PRO A 371 5.78 13.88 2.45
N GLN A 372 5.38 14.75 1.50
CA GLN A 372 4.54 14.39 0.37
C GLN A 372 5.17 13.35 -0.58
N VAL A 373 6.48 13.14 -0.55
CA VAL A 373 7.16 12.13 -1.37
C VAL A 373 6.60 10.72 -1.09
N TRP A 374 6.25 10.43 0.16
CA TRP A 374 5.68 9.14 0.54
C TRP A 374 4.28 8.92 -0.06
N ASN A 375 3.49 9.99 -0.23
CA ASN A 375 2.20 9.94 -0.93
C ASN A 375 2.38 9.78 -2.44
N LEU A 376 3.42 10.37 -3.02
CA LEU A 376 3.74 10.20 -4.44
C LEU A 376 4.19 8.77 -4.74
N LEU A 377 5.05 8.19 -3.89
CA LEU A 377 5.45 6.78 -4.03
C LEU A 377 4.28 5.81 -3.88
N ALA A 378 3.32 6.11 -2.98
CA ALA A 378 2.13 5.28 -2.80
C ALA A 378 1.23 5.21 -4.05
N ARG A 379 1.38 6.14 -5.00
CA ARG A 379 0.64 6.19 -6.27
C ARG A 379 1.39 5.54 -7.44
N ALA A 380 2.62 5.07 -7.23
CA ALA A 380 3.40 4.38 -8.24
C ALA A 380 3.37 2.87 -7.98
N ASN A 381 3.36 2.06 -9.03
CA ASN A 381 3.41 0.62 -8.89
C ASN A 381 4.80 0.20 -8.38
N VAL A 382 4.85 -0.81 -7.53
CA VAL A 382 6.13 -1.31 -7.00
C VAL A 382 6.99 -1.95 -8.09
N GLN A 383 6.39 -2.54 -9.13
CA GLN A 383 7.14 -3.05 -10.28
C GLN A 383 7.97 -1.95 -10.98
N ASP A 384 7.45 -0.72 -11.02
CA ASP A 384 8.10 0.42 -11.69
C ASP A 384 9.30 0.95 -10.89
N PHE A 385 9.45 0.58 -9.61
CA PHE A 385 10.55 1.07 -8.78
C PHE A 385 11.91 0.60 -9.31
N SER A 386 11.99 -0.64 -9.79
CA SER A 386 13.22 -1.20 -10.35
C SER A 386 13.67 -0.46 -11.61
N GLU A 387 12.74 -0.05 -12.48
CA GLU A 387 13.05 0.81 -13.63
C GLU A 387 13.46 2.23 -13.19
N GLY A 388 12.76 2.79 -12.20
CA GLY A 388 13.10 4.09 -11.62
C GLY A 388 14.52 4.11 -11.03
N PHE A 389 14.92 3.05 -10.35
CA PHE A 389 16.26 2.89 -9.80
C PHE A 389 17.33 2.62 -10.87
N ALA A 390 17.02 1.82 -11.90
CA ALA A 390 17.91 1.67 -13.05
C ALA A 390 18.15 3.03 -13.76
N GLY A 391 17.13 3.88 -13.83
CA GLY A 391 17.26 5.25 -14.32
C GLY A 391 18.13 6.14 -13.44
N ILE A 392 18.21 5.89 -12.13
CA ILE A 392 19.14 6.58 -11.23
C ILE A 392 20.59 6.17 -11.56
N ASP A 393 20.85 4.88 -11.71
CA ASP A 393 22.19 4.39 -12.05
C ASP A 393 22.69 4.88 -13.42
N ALA A 394 21.77 5.14 -14.35
CA ALA A 394 22.10 5.72 -15.66
C ALA A 394 22.46 7.22 -15.59
N ASP A 395 21.82 7.97 -14.68
CA ASP A 395 21.97 9.43 -14.58
C ASP A 395 23.01 9.87 -13.54
N VAL A 396 23.32 9.01 -12.56
CA VAL A 396 24.17 9.33 -11.41
C VAL A 396 25.44 8.50 -11.47
N SER A 397 26.56 9.17 -11.77
CA SER A 397 27.88 8.56 -11.73
C SER A 397 28.41 8.49 -10.29
N ALA A 398 29.18 7.44 -9.96
CA ALA A 398 29.83 7.33 -8.65
C ALA A 398 30.83 8.47 -8.42
N ASP A 399 31.55 8.89 -9.46
CA ASP A 399 32.59 9.93 -9.39
C ASP A 399 32.01 11.34 -9.18
N ASN A 400 30.83 11.64 -9.75
CA ASN A 400 30.18 12.95 -9.64
C ASN A 400 28.84 12.88 -8.88
N PHE A 401 28.74 11.94 -7.93
CA PHE A 401 27.50 11.63 -7.22
C PHE A 401 26.76 12.87 -6.71
N VAL A 402 27.46 13.78 -6.01
CA VAL A 402 26.85 14.95 -5.35
C VAL A 402 26.18 15.89 -6.36
N THR A 403 26.82 16.15 -7.50
CA THR A 403 26.28 17.05 -8.52
C THR A 403 25.17 16.41 -9.33
N ASP A 404 25.33 15.13 -9.69
CA ASP A 404 24.35 14.42 -10.50
C ASP A 404 23.06 14.16 -9.71
N ILE A 405 23.16 13.80 -8.43
CA ILE A 405 21.99 13.58 -7.59
C ILE A 405 21.23 14.88 -7.30
N ALA A 406 21.95 16.00 -7.13
CA ALA A 406 21.31 17.30 -6.96
C ALA A 406 20.48 17.67 -8.20
N ARG A 407 21.07 17.51 -9.40
CA ARG A 407 20.38 17.73 -10.69
C ARG A 407 19.16 16.82 -10.84
N LEU A 408 19.28 15.55 -10.47
CA LEU A 408 18.18 14.59 -10.54
C LEU A 408 16.99 15.04 -9.69
N MET A 409 17.24 15.47 -8.44
CA MET A 409 16.21 15.89 -7.50
C MET A 409 15.45 17.16 -7.91
N GLU A 410 16.03 18.00 -8.78
CA GLU A 410 15.36 19.18 -9.34
C GLU A 410 14.19 18.82 -10.28
N SER A 411 14.27 17.65 -10.93
CA SER A 411 13.21 17.16 -11.84
C SER A 411 12.01 16.62 -11.04
N LYS A 412 11.09 17.48 -10.61
CA LYS A 412 10.10 17.15 -9.56
C LYS A 412 9.11 16.01 -9.86
N ASP A 413 8.93 15.62 -11.12
CA ASP A 413 7.83 14.72 -11.52
C ASP A 413 8.25 13.33 -11.99
N SER A 414 9.56 13.07 -12.15
CA SER A 414 10.03 11.74 -12.57
C SER A 414 10.07 10.76 -11.39
N LEU A 415 9.73 9.48 -11.63
CA LEU A 415 9.80 8.43 -10.59
C LEU A 415 11.21 8.32 -9.98
N LYS A 416 12.26 8.39 -10.81
CA LYS A 416 13.66 8.44 -10.35
C LYS A 416 13.95 9.58 -9.38
N SER A 417 13.39 10.78 -9.61
CA SER A 417 13.52 11.90 -8.68
C SER A 417 12.69 11.73 -7.41
N ILE A 418 11.48 11.16 -7.51
CA ILE A 418 10.67 10.80 -6.33
C ILE A 418 11.44 9.81 -5.44
N LEU A 419 11.99 8.75 -6.03
CA LEU A 419 12.79 7.73 -5.33
C LEU A 419 14.05 8.34 -4.69
N ALA A 420 14.80 9.16 -5.42
CA ALA A 420 15.98 9.85 -4.89
C ALA A 420 15.64 10.73 -3.69
N ARG A 421 14.59 11.56 -3.79
CA ARG A 421 14.13 12.40 -2.68
C ARG A 421 13.66 11.55 -1.49
N ALA A 422 12.99 10.42 -1.73
CA ALA A 422 12.52 9.53 -0.68
C ALA A 422 13.68 9.04 0.19
N VAL A 423 14.81 8.67 -0.42
CA VAL A 423 16.04 8.26 0.29
C VAL A 423 16.53 9.37 1.24
N PHE A 424 16.56 10.63 0.79
CA PHE A 424 16.93 11.75 1.67
C PHE A 424 15.87 12.06 2.74
N GLU A 425 14.60 11.76 2.49
CA GLU A 425 13.52 11.89 3.49
C GLU A 425 13.54 10.78 4.56
N ILE A 426 14.25 9.66 4.39
CA ILE A 426 14.37 8.63 5.45
C ILE A 426 15.08 9.20 6.68
N ASN A 427 16.20 9.87 6.44
CA ASN A 427 17.09 10.39 7.48
C ASN A 427 16.94 11.89 7.71
N PHE A 428 15.78 12.46 7.33
CA PHE A 428 15.53 13.89 7.53
C PHE A 428 15.82 14.39 8.95
N PRO A 429 15.61 13.63 10.06
CA PRO A 429 15.86 14.19 11.38
C PRO A 429 17.34 14.46 11.68
N ALA A 430 18.26 13.77 11.00
CA ALA A 430 19.70 14.03 11.12
C ALA A 430 20.15 15.26 10.33
N GLN A 431 19.30 15.82 9.46
CA GLN A 431 19.68 16.86 8.50
C GLN A 431 19.50 18.27 9.05
N LEU A 432 20.36 19.20 8.64
CA LEU A 432 20.37 20.60 9.08
C LEU A 432 19.02 21.30 8.90
N ARG A 433 18.28 20.99 7.82
CA ARG A 433 16.94 21.52 7.57
C ARG A 433 15.93 21.22 8.69
N THR A 434 16.08 20.12 9.41
CA THR A 434 15.21 19.78 10.54
C THR A 434 15.51 20.65 11.75
N GLN A 435 16.78 21.02 11.98
CA GLN A 435 17.15 21.91 13.06
C GLN A 435 16.46 23.27 12.94
N LYS A 436 16.30 23.77 11.71
CA LYS A 436 15.53 25.00 11.42
C LYS A 436 14.10 24.93 11.95
N LEU A 437 13.48 23.75 11.91
CA LEU A 437 12.11 23.53 12.38
C LEU A 437 12.07 23.34 13.90
N VAL A 438 13.00 22.57 14.45
CA VAL A 438 13.11 22.30 15.89
C VAL A 438 13.36 23.57 16.69
N TRP A 439 14.21 24.46 16.17
CA TRP A 439 14.47 25.76 16.81
C TRP A 439 13.23 26.65 16.89
N ARG A 440 12.29 26.45 15.96
CA ARG A 440 11.07 27.24 15.85
C ARG A 440 9.84 26.51 16.37
N SER A 441 9.97 25.26 16.81
CA SER A 441 8.83 24.46 17.26
C SER A 441 8.25 25.02 18.56
N ARG A 442 6.93 25.14 18.64
CA ARG A 442 6.23 25.63 19.84
C ARG A 442 5.60 24.52 20.69
N SER A 443 5.30 23.37 20.08
CA SER A 443 4.72 22.23 20.80
C SER A 443 5.79 21.42 21.53
N LYS A 444 5.33 20.65 22.52
CA LYS A 444 6.14 19.62 23.20
C LYS A 444 6.09 18.28 22.44
N GLU A 445 5.06 18.07 21.64
CA GLU A 445 4.80 16.85 20.85
C GLU A 445 5.35 16.97 19.43
N TRP A 446 5.90 15.88 18.91
CA TRP A 446 6.53 15.84 17.58
C TRP A 446 5.57 16.22 16.44
N ASP A 447 4.44 15.53 16.34
CA ASP A 447 3.49 15.68 15.22
C ASP A 447 2.86 17.08 15.13
N GLU A 448 2.69 17.74 16.28
CA GLU A 448 2.14 19.09 16.38
C GLU A 448 3.23 20.18 16.30
N GLY A 449 4.48 19.83 16.58
CA GLY A 449 5.61 20.75 16.74
C GLY A 449 5.92 21.58 15.50
N PHE A 450 5.59 21.06 14.32
CA PHE A 450 5.90 21.71 13.04
C PHE A 450 4.69 22.36 12.36
N LYS A 451 3.48 22.24 12.91
CA LYS A 451 2.28 22.87 12.33
C LYS A 451 2.25 24.38 12.54
N GLN A 452 2.82 24.86 13.65
CA GLN A 452 2.96 26.28 13.98
C GLN A 452 4.38 26.59 14.45
N LEU A 453 5.11 27.34 13.63
CA LEU A 453 6.50 27.71 13.90
C LEU A 453 6.60 29.15 14.41
N ALA A 454 7.45 29.36 15.41
CA ALA A 454 7.88 30.68 15.85
C ALA A 454 8.60 31.45 14.71
N PRO A 455 8.68 32.79 14.75
CA PRO A 455 9.57 33.53 13.86
C PRO A 455 11.04 33.11 14.06
N GLN A 456 11.90 33.45 13.10
CA GLN A 456 13.33 33.25 13.26
C GLN A 456 13.87 34.28 14.27
N GLU A 457 14.47 33.80 15.36
CA GLU A 457 15.10 34.61 16.38
C GLU A 457 16.60 34.30 16.43
N GLY A 458 17.44 35.31 16.70
CA GLY A 458 18.90 35.18 16.82
C GLY A 458 19.68 35.16 15.50
N GLU A 459 19.94 36.31 14.88
CA GLU A 459 20.60 36.43 13.56
C GLU A 459 21.91 35.60 13.46
N SER A 460 22.79 35.68 14.46
CA SER A 460 24.09 34.99 14.42
C SER A 460 24.00 33.46 14.32
N ILE A 461 22.97 32.80 14.88
CA ILE A 461 22.87 31.33 14.77
C ILE A 461 22.42 30.88 13.38
N TRP A 462 21.60 31.68 12.70
CA TRP A 462 21.16 31.42 11.33
C TRP A 462 22.29 31.67 10.33
N ASP A 463 23.10 32.71 10.54
CA ASP A 463 24.30 32.97 9.74
C ASP A 463 25.31 31.82 9.87
N ALA A 464 25.56 31.36 11.10
CA ALA A 464 26.41 30.20 11.34
C ALA A 464 25.89 28.94 10.62
N LEU A 465 24.58 28.69 10.68
CA LEU A 465 23.95 27.56 9.99
C LEU A 465 24.13 27.65 8.47
N ALA A 466 23.91 28.82 7.88
CA ALA A 466 24.08 29.04 6.44
C ALA A 466 25.54 28.83 6.00
N LEU A 467 26.51 29.24 6.84
CA LEU A 467 27.94 28.99 6.58
C LEU A 467 28.26 27.49 6.60
N ILE A 468 27.71 26.71 7.55
CA ILE A 468 27.86 25.26 7.56
C ILE A 468 27.20 24.64 6.34
N GLU A 469 25.98 25.05 5.96
CA GLU A 469 25.28 24.58 4.76
C GLU A 469 26.10 24.78 3.48
N ASN A 470 26.81 25.91 3.37
CA ASN A 470 27.71 26.22 2.26
C ASN A 470 29.10 25.56 2.36
N GLY A 471 29.43 24.94 3.49
CA GLY A 471 30.72 24.27 3.72
C GLY A 471 31.85 25.18 4.22
N ASP A 472 31.55 26.44 4.54
CA ASP A 472 32.48 27.46 5.06
C ASP A 472 32.71 27.31 6.58
N LEU A 473 33.28 26.17 6.98
CA LEU A 473 33.43 25.78 8.40
C LEU A 473 34.28 26.76 9.23
N GLU A 474 35.31 27.38 8.66
CA GLU A 474 36.17 28.34 9.37
C GLU A 474 35.42 29.60 9.77
N LYS A 475 34.63 30.17 8.84
CA LYS A 475 33.79 31.33 9.14
C LYS A 475 32.66 30.96 10.11
N ALA A 476 32.07 29.77 9.93
CA ALA A 476 31.04 29.26 10.83
C ALA A 476 31.54 29.19 12.27
N GLU A 477 32.80 28.76 12.49
CA GLU A 477 33.42 28.68 13.81
C GLU A 477 33.45 30.05 14.52
N HIS A 478 33.84 31.12 13.81
CA HIS A 478 33.89 32.46 14.37
C HIS A 478 32.49 32.95 14.77
N VAL A 479 31.50 32.80 13.89
CA VAL A 479 30.12 33.22 14.15
C VAL A 479 29.48 32.40 15.27
N LEU A 480 29.78 31.09 15.35
CA LEU A 480 29.34 30.21 16.43
C LEU A 480 29.85 30.65 17.80
N LYS A 481 31.14 31.01 17.89
CA LYS A 481 31.72 31.55 19.13
C LYS A 481 30.99 32.81 19.58
N GLU A 482 30.70 33.72 18.66
CA GLU A 482 29.93 34.93 18.95
C GLU A 482 28.50 34.62 19.42
N ALA A 483 27.80 33.70 18.73
CA ALA A 483 26.45 33.28 19.09
C ALA A 483 26.40 32.64 20.50
N GLN A 484 27.37 31.80 20.83
CA GLN A 484 27.47 31.17 22.15
C GLN A 484 27.78 32.19 23.25
N LEU A 485 28.65 33.17 23.00
CA LEU A 485 28.93 34.26 23.95
C LEU A 485 27.71 35.13 24.22
N LYS A 486 26.91 35.43 23.18
CA LYS A 486 25.66 36.21 23.31
C LYS A 486 24.57 35.45 24.05
N SER A 487 24.52 34.12 23.92
CA SER A 487 23.45 33.29 24.48
C SER A 487 23.99 31.97 25.07
N PRO A 488 24.72 32.03 26.21
CA PRO A 488 25.44 30.88 26.76
C PRO A 488 24.54 29.77 27.31
N ARG A 489 23.26 30.08 27.57
CA ARG A 489 22.25 29.11 28.03
C ARG A 489 21.33 28.62 26.91
N SER A 490 21.56 29.05 25.67
CA SER A 490 20.81 28.55 24.52
C SER A 490 21.37 27.20 24.12
N TYR A 491 20.49 26.24 23.84
CA TYR A 491 20.89 24.94 23.31
C TYR A 491 21.30 25.02 21.83
N GLN A 492 20.85 26.03 21.09
CA GLN A 492 21.03 26.10 19.63
C GLN A 492 22.51 26.20 19.20
N PRO A 493 23.37 27.02 19.84
CA PRO A 493 24.80 27.00 19.55
C PRO A 493 25.45 25.65 19.84
N HIS A 494 25.10 24.99 20.96
CA HIS A 494 25.61 23.64 21.26
C HIS A 494 25.15 22.62 20.22
N ALA A 495 23.88 22.68 19.78
CA ALA A 495 23.37 21.81 18.73
C ALA A 495 24.18 21.97 17.43
N LEU A 496 24.49 23.21 17.04
CA LEU A 496 25.22 23.51 15.80
C LEU A 496 26.72 23.21 15.91
N TRP A 497 27.34 23.39 17.08
CA TRP A 497 28.71 22.92 17.36
C TRP A 497 28.85 21.41 17.16
N GLY A 498 27.82 20.63 17.54
CA GLY A 498 27.82 19.19 17.31
C GLY A 498 27.93 18.83 15.81
N PHE A 499 27.19 19.53 14.94
CA PHE A 499 27.32 19.35 13.48
C PHE A 499 28.69 19.79 12.96
N TRP A 500 29.22 20.91 13.45
CA TRP A 500 30.53 21.41 13.05
C TRP A 500 31.64 20.41 13.39
N HIS A 501 31.68 19.89 14.63
CA HIS A 501 32.66 18.89 15.04
C HIS A 501 32.50 17.57 14.29
N MET A 502 31.25 17.16 14.01
CA MET A 502 30.97 15.97 13.21
C MET A 502 31.50 16.11 11.78
N GLU A 503 31.31 17.26 11.12
CA GLU A 503 31.86 17.52 9.77
C GLU A 503 33.39 17.61 9.76
N MET A 504 34.01 17.99 10.89
CA MET A 504 35.46 17.97 11.09
C MET A 504 36.01 16.56 11.43
N GLY A 505 35.14 15.58 11.66
CA GLY A 505 35.52 14.20 11.99
C GLY A 505 35.74 13.92 13.48
N ASP A 506 35.50 14.89 14.37
CA ASP A 506 35.62 14.72 15.83
C ASP A 506 34.30 14.26 16.44
N LYS A 507 34.09 12.93 16.43
CA LYS A 507 32.87 12.30 16.98
C LYS A 507 32.71 12.55 18.49
N ASN A 508 33.81 12.63 19.24
CA ASN A 508 33.73 12.78 20.69
C ASN A 508 33.24 14.17 21.09
N GLN A 509 33.77 15.21 20.43
CA GLN A 509 33.28 16.58 20.65
C GLN A 509 31.86 16.77 20.12
N ALA A 510 31.53 16.16 18.97
CA ALA A 510 30.16 16.18 18.46
C ALA A 510 29.15 15.63 19.48
N LEU A 511 29.46 14.45 20.06
CA LEU A 511 28.65 13.83 21.10
C LEU A 511 28.52 14.73 22.34
N PHE A 512 29.63 15.28 22.83
CA PHE A 512 29.64 16.18 23.99
C PHE A 512 28.70 17.37 23.78
N HIS A 513 28.83 18.05 22.63
CA HIS A 513 28.01 19.22 22.34
C HIS A 513 26.51 18.90 22.22
N TRP A 514 26.14 17.75 21.63
CA TRP A 514 24.74 17.33 21.59
C TRP A 514 24.18 16.90 22.95
N GLN A 515 25.01 16.35 23.84
CA GLN A 515 24.60 16.08 25.24
C GLN A 515 24.34 17.37 26.01
N GLU A 516 25.20 18.39 25.85
CA GLU A 516 24.96 19.71 26.45
C GLU A 516 23.72 20.39 25.85
N ALA A 517 23.52 20.28 24.54
CA ALA A 517 22.31 20.79 23.87
C ALA A 517 21.04 20.10 24.40
N GLU A 518 21.07 18.78 24.62
CA GLU A 518 19.95 18.05 25.20
C GLU A 518 19.63 18.57 26.62
N ARG A 519 20.63 18.72 27.49
CA ARG A 519 20.44 19.21 28.86
C ARG A 519 19.89 20.63 28.94
N THR A 520 20.21 21.46 27.95
CA THR A 520 19.82 22.88 27.89
C THR A 520 18.56 23.13 27.04
N SER A 521 18.02 22.09 26.40
CA SER A 521 16.79 22.17 25.61
C SER A 521 15.56 22.42 26.48
N TYR A 522 14.57 23.12 25.94
CA TYR A 522 13.41 23.59 26.71
C TYR A 522 12.20 22.66 26.64
N THR A 523 12.09 21.87 25.57
CA THR A 523 10.95 20.97 25.35
C THR A 523 11.39 19.51 25.12
N PRO A 524 10.52 18.52 25.41
CA PRO A 524 10.80 17.12 25.11
C PRO A 524 11.10 16.85 23.63
N LEU A 525 10.42 17.55 22.70
CA LEU A 525 10.73 17.51 21.27
C LEU A 525 12.19 17.89 20.97
N GLN A 526 12.67 19.00 21.56
CA GLN A 526 14.03 19.47 21.38
C GLN A 526 15.05 18.50 22.00
N GLN A 527 14.77 18.00 23.20
CA GLN A 527 15.60 16.99 23.87
C GLN A 527 15.67 15.70 23.04
N GLY A 528 14.52 15.22 22.56
CA GLY A 528 14.40 14.05 21.71
C GLY A 528 15.21 14.19 20.42
N CYS A 529 15.19 15.37 19.78
CA CYS A 529 16.04 15.65 18.61
C CYS A 529 17.52 15.48 18.93
N MET A 530 17.99 16.05 20.03
CA MET A 530 19.40 15.95 20.41
C MET A 530 19.78 14.51 20.73
N ALA A 531 18.92 13.76 21.44
CA ALA A 531 19.11 12.34 21.69
C ALA A 531 19.16 11.51 20.39
N TYR A 532 18.35 11.85 19.39
CA TYR A 532 18.39 11.21 18.07
C TYR A 532 19.71 11.49 17.35
N LEU A 533 20.24 12.72 17.39
CA LEU A 533 21.54 13.03 16.78
C LEU A 533 22.68 12.24 17.43
N GLN A 534 22.65 12.11 18.76
CA GLN A 534 23.59 11.24 19.50
C GLN A 534 23.46 9.78 19.06
N ALA A 535 22.23 9.27 18.95
CA ALA A 535 21.96 7.90 18.49
C ALA A 535 22.50 7.67 17.07
N ARG A 536 22.25 8.63 16.16
CA ARG A 536 22.73 8.57 14.78
C ARG A 536 24.26 8.56 14.69
N LEU A 537 24.93 9.29 15.57
CA LEU A 537 26.40 9.29 15.65
C LEU A 537 26.95 7.93 16.06
N MET A 538 26.33 7.29 17.07
CA MET A 538 26.70 5.94 17.50
C MET A 538 26.42 4.93 16.40
N GLU A 539 25.28 5.06 15.72
CA GLU A 539 24.88 4.17 14.63
C GLU A 539 25.89 4.18 13.48
N VAL A 540 26.22 5.38 12.96
CA VAL A 540 27.23 5.57 11.90
C VAL A 540 28.64 5.21 12.40
N GLY A 541 28.86 5.21 13.71
CA GLY A 541 30.06 4.67 14.37
C GLY A 541 30.11 3.14 14.43
N GLY A 542 29.02 2.45 14.11
CA GLY A 542 28.88 0.99 14.24
C GLY A 542 28.57 0.51 15.66
N ASP A 543 28.28 1.43 16.59
CA ASP A 543 27.89 1.15 17.98
C ASP A 543 26.36 1.00 18.09
N TYR A 544 25.83 -0.02 17.40
CA TYR A 544 24.39 -0.19 17.21
C TYR A 544 23.59 -0.37 18.51
N LYS A 545 24.17 -0.99 19.54
CA LYS A 545 23.49 -1.18 20.83
C LYS A 545 23.26 0.14 21.55
N ASP A 546 24.30 0.96 21.62
CA ASP A 546 24.21 2.30 22.22
C ASP A 546 23.29 3.20 21.39
N ALA A 547 23.35 3.08 20.07
CA ALA A 547 22.40 3.74 19.17
C ALA A 547 20.94 3.34 19.48
N ILE A 548 20.64 2.03 19.61
CA ILE A 548 19.29 1.55 19.97
C ILE A 548 18.83 2.14 21.31
N ASN A 549 19.70 2.17 22.32
CA ASN A 549 19.36 2.73 23.63
C ASN A 549 19.07 4.23 23.56
N LEU A 550 19.87 5.00 22.80
CA LEU A 550 19.64 6.43 22.59
C LEU A 550 18.39 6.69 21.74
N TYR A 551 18.08 5.85 20.75
CA TYR A 551 16.81 5.94 20.00
C TYR A 551 15.60 5.60 20.89
N LYS A 552 15.71 4.64 21.81
CA LYS A 552 14.66 4.36 22.82
C LYS A 552 14.47 5.55 23.77
N HIS A 553 15.56 6.20 24.17
CA HIS A 553 15.52 7.43 24.96
C HIS A 553 14.81 8.56 24.20
N ALA A 554 15.17 8.79 22.93
CA ALA A 554 14.49 9.77 22.07
C ALA A 554 12.98 9.47 21.94
N ASN A 555 12.61 8.21 21.76
CA ASN A 555 11.20 7.79 21.72
C ASN A 555 10.47 7.97 23.06
N THR A 556 11.17 7.82 24.18
CA THR A 556 10.59 8.06 25.52
C THR A 556 10.29 9.54 25.73
N LEU A 557 11.15 10.42 25.22
CA LEU A 557 10.94 11.87 25.25
C LEU A 557 9.85 12.33 24.26
N SER A 558 9.66 11.64 23.15
CA SER A 558 8.66 11.96 22.13
C SER A 558 7.98 10.69 21.58
N PRO A 559 6.97 10.13 22.27
CA PRO A 559 6.38 8.81 21.94
C PRO A 559 5.61 8.75 20.62
N THR A 560 5.16 9.90 20.11
CA THR A 560 4.49 10.03 18.80
C THR A 560 5.49 10.00 17.65
N TRP A 561 6.78 10.13 17.94
CA TRP A 561 7.82 10.20 16.93
C TRP A 561 8.25 8.80 16.45
N VAL A 562 7.84 8.43 15.23
CA VAL A 562 8.05 7.08 14.69
C VAL A 562 9.50 6.81 14.26
N GLN A 563 10.26 7.83 13.85
CA GLN A 563 11.59 7.66 13.26
C GLN A 563 12.61 7.01 14.21
N PRO A 564 12.70 7.36 15.51
CA PRO A 564 13.55 6.64 16.46
C PRO A 564 13.24 5.14 16.52
N VAL A 565 11.97 4.74 16.48
CA VAL A 565 11.58 3.33 16.49
C VAL A 565 11.98 2.64 15.19
N TYR A 566 11.79 3.30 14.04
CA TYR A 566 12.26 2.80 12.75
C TYR A 566 13.79 2.60 12.74
N ARG A 567 14.56 3.56 13.25
CA ARG A 567 16.03 3.43 13.33
C ARG A 567 16.50 2.34 14.29
N GLN A 568 15.74 2.03 15.35
CA GLN A 568 16.03 0.84 16.18
C GLN A 568 15.97 -0.44 15.35
N ALA A 569 14.93 -0.60 14.51
CA ALA A 569 14.83 -1.74 13.61
C ALA A 569 15.97 -1.76 12.58
N VAL A 570 16.34 -0.60 12.00
CA VAL A 570 17.50 -0.51 11.09
C VAL A 570 18.80 -0.95 11.79
N CYS A 571 19.06 -0.50 13.02
CA CYS A 571 20.20 -0.97 13.81
C CYS A 571 20.18 -2.49 14.02
N MET A 572 19.01 -3.07 14.34
CA MET A 572 18.86 -4.53 14.49
C MET A 572 19.17 -5.27 13.19
N VAL A 573 18.71 -4.75 12.05
CA VAL A 573 19.05 -5.27 10.71
C VAL A 573 20.56 -5.20 10.46
N LYS A 574 21.21 -4.07 10.74
CA LYS A 574 22.66 -3.91 10.61
C LYS A 574 23.44 -4.85 11.54
N MET A 575 22.89 -5.20 12.69
CA MET A 575 23.42 -6.22 13.60
C MET A 575 23.16 -7.66 13.15
N GLY A 576 22.34 -7.88 12.12
CA GLY A 576 21.97 -9.20 11.60
C GLY A 576 20.72 -9.82 12.24
N PHE A 577 20.05 -9.12 13.17
CA PHE A 577 18.82 -9.56 13.83
C PHE A 577 17.57 -9.18 13.01
N SER A 578 17.58 -9.43 11.70
CA SER A 578 16.49 -9.02 10.79
C SER A 578 15.12 -9.59 11.20
N GLY A 579 15.07 -10.81 11.74
CA GLY A 579 13.81 -11.41 12.23
C GLY A 579 13.18 -10.61 13.38
N GLN A 580 13.97 -10.23 14.40
CA GLN A 580 13.48 -9.39 15.50
C GLN A 580 13.13 -7.98 15.04
N ALA A 581 13.88 -7.45 14.06
CA ALA A 581 13.57 -6.16 13.46
C ALA A 581 12.21 -6.17 12.74
N MET A 582 11.82 -7.29 12.11
CA MET A 582 10.55 -7.41 11.41
C MET A 582 9.33 -7.25 12.33
N ASP A 583 9.40 -7.72 13.58
CA ASP A 583 8.32 -7.52 14.55
C ASP A 583 8.05 -6.02 14.79
N ILE A 584 9.12 -5.25 14.98
CA ILE A 584 9.05 -3.79 15.13
C ILE A 584 8.53 -3.15 13.84
N LEU A 585 9.07 -3.56 12.68
CA LEU A 585 8.68 -2.98 11.39
C LEU A 585 7.21 -3.27 11.05
N PHE A 586 6.67 -4.44 11.40
CA PHE A 586 5.27 -4.77 11.19
C PHE A 586 4.31 -3.99 12.10
N ASP A 587 4.69 -3.75 13.35
CA ASP A 587 3.94 -2.81 14.21
C ASP A 587 3.96 -1.40 13.60
N LEU A 588 5.11 -0.94 13.10
CA LEU A 588 5.21 0.36 12.43
C LEU A 588 4.38 0.44 11.15
N ILE A 589 4.41 -0.57 10.28
CA ILE A 589 3.59 -0.63 9.05
C ILE A 589 2.09 -0.59 9.39
N SER A 590 1.69 -1.23 10.49
CA SER A 590 0.29 -1.23 10.92
C SER A 590 -0.19 0.15 11.38
N ARG A 591 0.72 0.97 11.92
CA ARG A 591 0.45 2.36 12.35
C ARG A 591 0.57 3.37 11.20
N ASP A 592 1.60 3.23 10.38
CA ASP A 592 1.88 4.05 9.20
C ASP A 592 2.25 3.14 8.01
N PRO A 593 1.34 2.92 7.05
CA PRO A 593 1.59 2.02 5.93
C PRO A 593 2.73 2.51 5.03
N HIS A 594 3.08 3.80 5.04
CA HIS A 594 4.21 4.32 4.24
C HIS A 594 5.55 3.73 4.66
N VAL A 595 5.66 3.18 5.88
CA VAL A 595 6.86 2.44 6.33
C VAL A 595 7.16 1.25 5.42
N PHE A 596 6.14 0.64 4.79
CA PHE A 596 6.34 -0.44 3.82
C PHE A 596 7.21 0.04 2.64
N ASN A 597 6.82 1.15 2.01
CA ASN A 597 7.60 1.75 0.91
C ASN A 597 8.95 2.26 1.39
N ARG A 598 9.06 2.74 2.63
CA ARG A 598 10.34 3.15 3.22
C ARG A 598 11.35 2.00 3.25
N ILE A 599 10.95 0.80 3.71
CA ILE A 599 11.83 -0.38 3.76
C ILE A 599 12.29 -0.79 2.36
N LEU A 600 11.41 -0.68 1.35
CA LEU A 600 11.75 -1.03 -0.03
C LEU A 600 12.86 -0.14 -0.61
N VAL A 601 12.89 1.15 -0.22
CA VAL A 601 13.79 2.17 -0.78
C VAL A 601 14.98 2.53 0.11
N ASP A 602 15.06 2.03 1.35
CA ASP A 602 16.11 2.35 2.31
C ASP A 602 17.44 1.63 2.00
N PRO A 603 18.50 2.35 1.59
CA PRO A 603 19.80 1.73 1.31
C PRO A 603 20.51 1.20 2.56
N GLU A 604 20.18 1.69 3.75
CA GLU A 604 20.81 1.25 4.99
C GLU A 604 20.26 -0.10 5.49
N MET A 605 19.21 -0.63 4.85
CA MET A 605 18.65 -1.95 5.13
C MET A 605 19.23 -3.06 4.24
N ASP A 606 20.19 -2.75 3.36
CA ASP A 606 20.79 -3.65 2.38
C ASP A 606 21.24 -4.99 2.99
N ARG A 607 21.86 -4.95 4.17
CA ARG A 607 22.34 -6.15 4.88
C ARG A 607 21.24 -7.20 5.09
N GLY A 608 20.07 -6.78 5.55
CA GLY A 608 18.94 -7.68 5.83
C GLY A 608 18.00 -7.87 4.65
N ARG A 609 18.30 -7.30 3.49
CA ARG A 609 17.35 -7.15 2.38
C ARG A 609 16.68 -8.45 1.99
N VAL A 610 17.42 -9.56 1.89
CA VAL A 610 16.86 -10.88 1.56
C VAL A 610 15.76 -11.29 2.55
N GLN A 611 16.03 -11.21 3.85
CA GLN A 611 15.04 -11.55 4.88
C GLN A 611 13.84 -10.60 4.84
N LEU A 612 14.10 -9.29 4.71
CA LEU A 612 13.06 -8.27 4.70
C LEU A 612 12.13 -8.43 3.50
N MET A 613 12.66 -8.63 2.29
CA MET A 613 11.85 -8.76 1.07
C MET A 613 10.98 -10.01 1.07
N ASN A 614 11.48 -11.12 1.66
CA ASN A 614 10.69 -12.34 1.83
C ASN A 614 9.54 -12.11 2.83
N ALA A 615 9.83 -11.51 4.00
CA ALA A 615 8.81 -11.23 5.00
C ALA A 615 7.76 -10.20 4.54
N LEU A 616 8.17 -9.17 3.77
CA LEU A 616 7.24 -8.20 3.20
C LEU A 616 6.34 -8.80 2.11
N TRP A 617 6.85 -9.78 1.36
CA TRP A 617 6.06 -10.45 0.32
C TRP A 617 4.83 -11.15 0.90
N GLU A 618 4.94 -11.80 2.06
CA GLU A 618 3.79 -12.46 2.70
C GLU A 618 2.67 -11.45 3.02
N LYS A 619 3.03 -10.28 3.58
CA LYS A 619 2.07 -9.20 3.84
C LYS A 619 1.51 -8.60 2.56
N TRP A 620 2.33 -8.47 1.52
CA TRP A 620 1.89 -8.01 0.21
C TRP A 620 0.85 -8.95 -0.39
N ALA A 621 1.18 -10.24 -0.51
CA ALA A 621 0.33 -11.26 -1.14
C ALA A 621 -1.04 -11.35 -0.44
N SER A 622 -1.05 -11.34 0.90
CA SER A 622 -2.30 -11.32 1.67
C SER A 622 -3.13 -10.05 1.45
N ALA A 623 -2.48 -8.88 1.34
CA ALA A 623 -3.18 -7.63 1.07
C ALA A 623 -3.72 -7.57 -0.37
N GLU A 624 -2.96 -8.10 -1.34
CA GLU A 624 -3.35 -8.19 -2.74
C GLU A 624 -4.61 -9.05 -2.93
N GLU A 625 -4.65 -10.23 -2.29
CA GLU A 625 -5.84 -11.09 -2.28
C GLU A 625 -7.07 -10.37 -1.70
N ALA A 626 -6.90 -9.66 -0.57
CA ALA A 626 -7.98 -8.89 0.05
C ALA A 626 -8.46 -7.72 -0.83
N VAL A 627 -7.54 -7.09 -1.57
CA VAL A 627 -7.85 -6.00 -2.50
C VAL A 627 -8.68 -6.48 -3.68
N GLU A 628 -8.40 -7.66 -4.24
CA GLU A 628 -9.22 -8.20 -5.34
C GLU A 628 -10.69 -8.35 -4.93
N ASN A 629 -10.95 -8.85 -3.72
CA ASN A 629 -12.30 -8.93 -3.17
C ASN A 629 -12.91 -7.53 -2.95
N THR A 630 -12.13 -6.60 -2.39
CA THR A 630 -12.61 -5.24 -2.08
C THR A 630 -12.88 -4.41 -3.34
N ARG A 631 -12.16 -4.64 -4.45
CA ARG A 631 -12.47 -4.00 -5.74
C ARG A 631 -13.90 -4.32 -6.18
N ALA A 632 -14.30 -5.58 -6.08
CA ALA A 632 -15.66 -6.01 -6.38
C ALA A 632 -16.69 -5.37 -5.45
N GLU A 633 -16.36 -5.20 -4.16
CA GLU A 633 -17.22 -4.51 -3.20
C GLU A 633 -17.38 -3.01 -3.52
N VAL A 634 -16.30 -2.32 -3.91
CA VAL A 634 -16.35 -0.90 -4.30
C VAL A 634 -17.19 -0.70 -5.56
N ASP A 635 -17.13 -1.61 -6.53
CA ASP A 635 -18.02 -1.59 -7.69
C ASP A 635 -19.50 -1.78 -7.28
N GLN A 636 -19.79 -2.71 -6.36
CA GLN A 636 -21.14 -2.88 -5.81
C GLN A 636 -21.63 -1.64 -5.06
N LEU A 637 -20.76 -0.97 -4.28
CA LEU A 637 -21.10 0.26 -3.58
C LEU A 637 -21.38 1.42 -4.57
N THR A 638 -20.65 1.47 -5.68
CA THR A 638 -20.90 2.43 -6.76
C THR A 638 -22.29 2.23 -7.36
N ASP A 639 -22.63 0.98 -7.67
CA ASP A 639 -23.97 0.63 -8.15
C ASP A 639 -25.05 0.95 -7.12
N ASP A 640 -24.82 0.69 -5.84
CA ASP A 640 -25.78 0.96 -4.76
C ASP A 640 -26.05 2.46 -4.59
N ILE A 641 -25.03 3.32 -4.65
CA ILE A 641 -25.18 4.78 -4.62
C ILE A 641 -26.05 5.27 -5.77
N SER A 642 -25.76 4.82 -7.01
CA SER A 642 -26.53 5.19 -8.21
C SER A 642 -28.01 4.74 -8.17
N LYS A 643 -28.29 3.66 -7.43
CA LYS A 643 -29.65 3.15 -7.23
C LYS A 643 -30.39 3.88 -6.12
N ARG A 644 -29.72 4.30 -5.04
CA ARG A 644 -30.33 4.93 -3.86
C ARG A 644 -30.58 6.42 -4.01
N PHE A 645 -29.61 7.16 -4.53
CA PHE A 645 -29.64 8.61 -4.57
C PHE A 645 -29.74 9.11 -6.02
N ASP A 646 -30.56 10.14 -6.24
CA ASP A 646 -30.60 10.85 -7.52
C ASP A 646 -29.36 11.77 -7.65
N GLU A 647 -28.95 12.11 -8.88
CA GLU A 647 -27.76 12.95 -9.14
C GLU A 647 -27.84 14.34 -8.47
N ASN A 648 -29.06 14.85 -8.27
CA ASN A 648 -29.32 16.13 -7.61
C ASN A 648 -29.25 16.07 -6.08
N HIS A 649 -29.03 14.89 -5.48
CA HIS A 649 -28.97 14.73 -4.04
C HIS A 649 -27.60 15.19 -3.50
N ASN A 650 -27.58 16.00 -2.44
CA ASN A 650 -26.37 16.61 -1.87
C ASN A 650 -25.23 15.62 -1.53
N TYR A 651 -25.58 14.36 -1.24
CA TYR A 651 -24.59 13.31 -0.91
C TYR A 651 -24.02 12.59 -2.14
N PHE A 652 -24.69 12.61 -3.29
CA PHE A 652 -24.34 11.80 -4.46
C PHE A 652 -22.98 12.17 -5.05
N GLU A 653 -22.73 13.46 -5.27
CA GLU A 653 -21.47 13.97 -5.84
C GLU A 653 -20.27 13.61 -4.95
N THR A 654 -20.35 13.93 -3.65
CA THR A 654 -19.28 13.62 -2.69
C THR A 654 -19.01 12.12 -2.56
N ALA A 655 -20.07 11.30 -2.59
CA ALA A 655 -19.94 9.85 -2.52
C ALA A 655 -19.29 9.26 -3.79
N SER A 656 -19.66 9.78 -4.96
CA SER A 656 -19.12 9.35 -6.25
C SER A 656 -17.64 9.69 -6.39
N GLU A 657 -17.23 10.92 -6.02
CA GLU A 657 -15.82 11.32 -6.03
C GLU A 657 -14.96 10.43 -5.13
N GLU A 658 -15.46 10.06 -3.95
CA GLU A 658 -14.71 9.20 -3.02
C GLU A 658 -14.60 7.76 -3.55
N LEU A 659 -15.66 7.21 -4.15
CA LEU A 659 -15.62 5.89 -4.78
C LEU A 659 -14.69 5.86 -6.00
N ASP A 660 -14.65 6.92 -6.80
CA ASP A 660 -13.70 7.04 -7.92
C ASP A 660 -12.25 7.06 -7.43
N ARG A 661 -11.97 7.75 -6.30
CA ARG A 661 -10.65 7.70 -5.66
C ARG A 661 -10.30 6.29 -5.19
N LEU A 662 -11.25 5.57 -4.58
CA LEU A 662 -11.04 4.17 -4.17
C LEU A 662 -10.76 3.28 -5.40
N LYS A 663 -11.48 3.44 -6.50
CA LYS A 663 -11.20 2.71 -7.75
C LYS A 663 -9.79 2.97 -8.27
N GLN A 664 -9.35 4.23 -8.27
CA GLN A 664 -7.98 4.58 -8.67
C GLN A 664 -6.93 3.90 -7.77
N LEU A 665 -7.14 3.89 -6.45
CA LEU A 665 -6.25 3.17 -5.52
C LEU A 665 -6.22 1.67 -5.83
N GLY A 666 -7.37 1.08 -6.18
CA GLY A 666 -7.46 -0.31 -6.60
C GLY A 666 -6.60 -0.64 -7.82
N THR A 667 -6.41 0.28 -8.76
CA THR A 667 -5.56 0.03 -9.95
C THR A 667 -4.06 0.08 -9.68
N THR A 668 -3.64 0.66 -8.55
CA THR A 668 -2.23 0.85 -8.23
C THR A 668 -1.70 -0.37 -7.46
N SER A 669 -0.72 -1.07 -8.04
CA SER A 669 -0.01 -2.18 -7.42
C SER A 669 1.00 -1.66 -6.39
N ASN A 670 0.51 -1.27 -5.21
CA ASN A 670 1.31 -0.73 -4.10
C ASN A 670 0.65 -1.07 -2.74
N TYR A 671 1.42 -1.56 -1.76
CA TYR A 671 0.90 -1.93 -0.44
C TYR A 671 0.18 -0.77 0.26
N VAL A 672 0.68 0.45 0.11
CA VAL A 672 0.04 1.63 0.72
C VAL A 672 -1.31 1.91 0.05
N ALA A 673 -1.39 1.78 -1.28
CA ALA A 673 -2.65 1.92 -2.00
C ALA A 673 -3.64 0.81 -1.63
N TYR A 674 -3.16 -0.43 -1.49
CA TYR A 674 -3.94 -1.57 -1.00
C TYR A 674 -4.53 -1.28 0.38
N TYR A 675 -3.70 -0.86 1.34
CA TYR A 675 -4.15 -0.52 2.68
C TYR A 675 -5.18 0.63 2.67
N GLN A 676 -4.94 1.69 1.89
CA GLN A 676 -5.84 2.83 1.77
C GLN A 676 -7.18 2.43 1.14
N LEU A 677 -7.19 1.53 0.15
CA LEU A 677 -8.42 0.99 -0.42
C LEU A 677 -9.23 0.21 0.62
N LEU A 678 -8.60 -0.75 1.32
CA LEU A 678 -9.26 -1.59 2.31
C LEU A 678 -9.92 -0.75 3.42
N ARG A 679 -9.16 0.17 4.03
CA ARG A 679 -9.68 1.07 5.06
C ARG A 679 -10.69 2.08 4.53
N GLY A 680 -10.45 2.58 3.31
CA GLY A 680 -11.31 3.55 2.65
C GLY A 680 -12.68 2.97 2.34
N ALA A 681 -12.74 1.74 1.81
CA ALA A 681 -13.98 1.02 1.55
C ALA A 681 -14.77 0.74 2.84
N GLU A 682 -14.12 0.24 3.90
CA GLU A 682 -14.73 0.01 5.22
C GLU A 682 -15.36 1.30 5.78
N LYS A 683 -14.59 2.40 5.75
CA LYS A 683 -15.05 3.71 6.23
C LYS A 683 -16.18 4.27 5.38
N PHE A 684 -16.10 4.13 4.06
CA PHE A 684 -17.13 4.57 3.14
C PHE A 684 -18.44 3.83 3.39
N GLN A 685 -18.39 2.50 3.52
CA GLN A 685 -19.57 1.68 3.80
C GLN A 685 -20.21 2.06 5.14
N ALA A 686 -19.42 2.32 6.18
CA ALA A 686 -19.93 2.81 7.47
C ALA A 686 -20.60 4.18 7.34
N THR A 687 -20.01 5.10 6.56
CA THR A 687 -20.55 6.44 6.31
C THR A 687 -21.86 6.37 5.52
N LEU A 688 -21.91 5.56 4.47
CA LEU A 688 -23.11 5.30 3.67
C LEU A 688 -24.25 4.77 4.54
N ASN A 689 -23.96 3.76 5.37
CA ASN A 689 -24.96 3.19 6.28
C ASN A 689 -25.50 4.22 7.29
N LEU A 690 -24.67 5.16 7.75
CA LEU A 690 -25.09 6.22 8.65
C LEU A 690 -25.98 7.24 7.93
N GLU A 691 -25.63 7.62 6.70
CA GLU A 691 -26.41 8.58 5.91
C GLU A 691 -27.76 7.98 5.47
N VAL A 692 -27.79 6.72 5.06
CA VAL A 692 -29.05 6.00 4.78
C VAL A 692 -29.94 5.97 6.02
N LYS A 693 -29.40 5.67 7.21
CA LYS A 693 -30.19 5.72 8.46
C LYS A 693 -30.72 7.13 8.78
N ARG A 694 -29.92 8.16 8.52
CA ARG A 694 -30.31 9.57 8.72
C ARG A 694 -31.46 9.94 7.80
N GLU A 695 -31.37 9.60 6.52
CA GLU A 695 -32.42 9.87 5.54
C GLU A 695 -33.68 9.03 5.79
N ILE A 696 -33.57 7.76 6.21
CA ILE A 696 -34.73 6.98 6.65
C ILE A 696 -35.46 7.67 7.82
N LYS A 697 -34.71 8.20 8.79
CA LYS A 697 -35.30 8.95 9.91
C LYS A 697 -36.00 10.23 9.41
N ARG A 698 -35.42 10.92 8.43
CA ARG A 698 -36.00 12.11 7.81
C ARG A 698 -37.28 11.78 7.03
N ILE A 699 -37.27 10.71 6.24
CA ILE A 699 -38.45 10.18 5.54
C ILE A 699 -39.57 9.89 6.54
N ASN A 700 -39.27 9.15 7.61
CA ASN A 700 -40.28 8.80 8.61
C ASN A 700 -40.87 10.05 9.30
N SER A 701 -40.04 11.02 9.69
CA SER A 701 -40.51 12.26 10.29
C SER A 701 -41.33 13.11 9.31
N ASN A 702 -40.90 13.20 8.05
CA ASN A 702 -41.66 13.88 6.99
C ASN A 702 -42.99 13.19 6.75
N ILE A 703 -43.02 11.85 6.73
CA ILE A 703 -44.24 11.07 6.54
C ILE A 703 -45.20 11.24 7.72
N GLU A 704 -44.71 11.31 8.96
CA GLU A 704 -45.54 11.66 10.12
C GLU A 704 -46.17 13.04 9.94
N HIS A 705 -45.36 14.05 9.61
CA HIS A 705 -45.84 15.42 9.38
C HIS A 705 -46.84 15.51 8.20
N LEU A 706 -46.56 14.86 7.07
CA LEU A 706 -47.45 14.82 5.92
C LEU A 706 -48.73 14.03 6.24
N SER A 707 -48.64 12.95 7.01
CA SER A 707 -49.79 12.17 7.46
C SER A 707 -50.72 13.00 8.36
N ASP A 708 -50.17 13.84 9.24
CA ASP A 708 -50.95 14.76 10.06
C ASP A 708 -51.65 15.82 9.20
N ARG A 709 -50.94 16.42 8.24
CA ARG A 709 -51.53 17.37 7.28
C ARG A 709 -52.66 16.73 6.46
N VAL A 710 -52.47 15.51 5.96
CA VAL A 710 -53.52 14.77 5.22
C VAL A 710 -54.71 14.48 6.12
N ARG A 711 -54.50 14.13 7.40
CA ARG A 711 -55.58 13.89 8.36
C ARG A 711 -56.39 15.15 8.63
N ASP A 712 -55.74 16.31 8.72
CA ASP A 712 -56.43 17.58 8.91
C ASP A 712 -57.22 17.97 7.65
N ILE A 713 -56.65 17.79 6.46
CA ILE A 713 -57.37 17.95 5.18
C ILE A 713 -58.58 17.00 5.11
N GLN A 714 -58.45 15.75 5.55
CA GLN A 714 -59.54 14.77 5.59
C GLN A 714 -60.69 15.23 6.49
N LYS A 715 -60.38 15.67 7.71
CA LYS A 715 -61.39 16.19 8.66
C LYS A 715 -62.16 17.35 8.06
N GLU A 716 -61.46 18.26 7.40
CA GLU A 716 -62.08 19.43 6.78
C GLU A 716 -62.89 19.09 5.52
N ALA A 717 -62.45 18.12 4.72
CA ALA A 717 -63.13 17.68 3.50
C ALA A 717 -64.35 16.80 3.77
N ALA A 718 -64.34 15.99 4.84
CA ALA A 718 -65.45 15.13 5.26
C ALA A 718 -66.75 15.92 5.50
N TRP A 719 -66.63 17.22 5.76
CA TRP A 719 -67.75 18.13 6.01
C TRP A 719 -68.35 18.77 4.74
N PHE A 720 -67.83 18.48 3.54
CA PHE A 720 -68.25 19.19 2.33
C PHE A 720 -69.59 18.66 1.75
N PRO A 721 -70.62 19.52 1.55
CA PRO A 721 -72.00 19.09 1.28
C PRO A 721 -72.28 18.63 -0.16
N PHE A 722 -71.31 18.74 -1.09
CA PHE A 722 -71.51 18.40 -2.51
C PHE A 722 -70.51 17.33 -2.99
N PRO A 723 -70.89 16.04 -2.99
CA PRO A 723 -70.00 14.94 -3.35
C PRO A 723 -69.43 15.01 -4.78
N LYS A 724 -70.18 15.59 -5.73
CA LYS A 724 -69.76 15.68 -7.15
C LYS A 724 -68.56 16.60 -7.38
N LEU A 725 -68.35 17.59 -6.52
CA LEU A 725 -67.20 18.52 -6.60
C LEU A 725 -65.93 17.96 -5.93
N LEU A 726 -66.03 16.80 -5.26
CA LEU A 726 -64.92 16.15 -4.55
C LEU A 726 -64.26 15.03 -5.36
N LEU A 727 -64.68 14.75 -6.60
CA LEU A 727 -64.16 13.60 -7.36
C LEU A 727 -62.64 13.69 -7.60
N GLU A 728 -62.15 14.83 -8.10
CA GLU A 728 -60.72 15.06 -8.32
C GLU A 728 -59.95 15.23 -7.00
N PHE A 729 -60.58 15.85 -6.00
CA PHE A 729 -60.04 15.98 -4.64
C PHE A 729 -59.81 14.61 -3.99
N ASN A 730 -60.79 13.71 -4.08
CA ASN A 730 -60.69 12.34 -3.55
C ASN A 730 -59.63 11.52 -4.30
N LYS A 731 -59.41 11.77 -5.59
CA LYS A 731 -58.36 11.11 -6.36
C LYS A 731 -56.96 11.50 -5.86
N GLU A 732 -56.71 12.80 -5.67
CA GLU A 732 -55.43 13.30 -5.11
C GLU A 732 -55.26 12.90 -3.63
N PHE A 733 -56.34 12.92 -2.85
CA PHE A 733 -56.33 12.47 -1.45
C PHE A 733 -55.99 10.98 -1.32
N ASN A 734 -56.65 10.11 -2.09
CA ASN A 734 -56.38 8.68 -2.08
C ASN A 734 -54.95 8.38 -2.56
N PHE A 735 -54.44 9.13 -3.55
CA PHE A 735 -53.04 9.02 -3.95
C PHE A 735 -52.09 9.28 -2.78
N CYS A 736 -52.27 10.38 -2.03
CA CYS A 736 -51.44 10.67 -0.86
C CYS A 736 -51.53 9.57 0.21
N VAL A 737 -52.74 9.08 0.52
CA VAL A 737 -52.94 8.03 1.53
C VAL A 737 -52.32 6.70 1.09
N ASP A 738 -52.52 6.29 -0.16
CA ASP A 738 -51.98 5.04 -0.71
C ASP A 738 -50.44 5.07 -0.70
N LYS A 739 -49.84 6.19 -1.09
CA LYS A 739 -48.38 6.35 -1.09
C LYS A 739 -47.79 6.43 0.32
N ILE A 740 -48.44 7.12 1.26
CA ILE A 740 -48.04 7.13 2.68
C ILE A 740 -48.07 5.71 3.26
N ASN A 741 -49.15 4.95 3.01
CA ASN A 741 -49.27 3.57 3.50
C ASN A 741 -48.25 2.65 2.84
N TRP A 742 -47.98 2.85 1.54
CA TRP A 742 -46.92 2.13 0.84
C TRP A 742 -45.57 2.36 1.53
N ILE A 743 -45.16 3.60 1.77
CA ILE A 743 -43.87 3.93 2.41
C ILE A 743 -43.76 3.29 3.80
N LYS A 744 -44.82 3.37 4.62
CA LYS A 744 -44.84 2.79 5.98
C LYS A 744 -44.71 1.27 6.03
N THR A 745 -45.07 0.57 4.95
CA THR A 745 -45.06 -0.90 4.87
C THR A 745 -43.83 -1.48 4.18
N GLN A 746 -43.05 -0.65 3.47
CA GLN A 746 -41.85 -1.10 2.77
C GLN A 746 -40.60 -1.18 3.65
N ARG A 747 -39.64 -2.01 3.21
CA ARG A 747 -38.29 -2.07 3.80
C ARG A 747 -37.41 -0.98 3.19
N LEU A 748 -37.30 0.16 3.87
CA LEU A 748 -36.52 1.32 3.43
C LEU A 748 -34.99 1.08 3.38
N GLN A 749 -34.51 -0.08 3.82
CA GLN A 749 -33.10 -0.49 3.66
C GLN A 749 -32.79 -0.96 2.23
N GLU A 750 -33.78 -1.37 1.44
CA GLU A 750 -33.59 -1.77 0.04
C GLU A 750 -33.50 -0.52 -0.86
N ALA A 751 -32.53 -0.50 -1.78
CA ALA A 751 -32.19 0.69 -2.57
C ALA A 751 -33.36 1.23 -3.41
N ASP A 752 -34.07 0.35 -4.11
CA ASP A 752 -35.21 0.73 -4.95
C ASP A 752 -36.38 1.30 -4.14
N ASN A 753 -36.65 0.71 -2.97
CA ASN A 753 -37.70 1.16 -2.07
C ASN A 753 -37.34 2.50 -1.42
N PHE A 754 -36.07 2.68 -1.05
CA PHE A 754 -35.54 3.92 -0.52
C PHE A 754 -35.69 5.07 -1.52
N ARG A 755 -35.23 4.90 -2.77
CA ARG A 755 -35.33 5.93 -3.83
C ARG A 755 -36.78 6.28 -4.16
N LYS A 756 -37.64 5.27 -4.31
CA LYS A 756 -39.08 5.50 -4.53
C LYS A 756 -39.72 6.28 -3.38
N SER A 757 -39.31 6.01 -2.14
CA SER A 757 -39.84 6.71 -0.97
C SER A 757 -39.41 8.17 -0.93
N LEU A 758 -38.17 8.51 -1.29
CA LEU A 758 -37.73 9.90 -1.40
C LEU A 758 -38.58 10.69 -2.41
N ARG A 759 -38.79 10.12 -3.61
CA ARG A 759 -39.64 10.75 -4.64
C ARG A 759 -41.09 10.88 -4.19
N PHE A 760 -41.67 9.84 -3.59
CA PHE A 760 -43.03 9.91 -3.10
C PHE A 760 -43.20 10.94 -1.97
N VAL A 761 -42.22 11.15 -1.10
CA VAL A 761 -42.29 12.20 -0.08
C VAL A 761 -42.42 13.59 -0.71
N GLU A 762 -41.68 13.87 -1.79
CA GLU A 762 -41.78 15.12 -2.54
C GLU A 762 -43.14 15.24 -3.25
N GLU A 763 -43.55 14.21 -4.01
CA GLU A 763 -44.84 14.18 -4.71
C GLU A 763 -46.03 14.34 -3.74
N ILE A 764 -46.01 13.65 -2.59
CA ILE A 764 -47.05 13.79 -1.56
C ILE A 764 -47.10 15.23 -1.05
N GLY A 765 -45.95 15.89 -0.85
CA GLY A 765 -45.87 17.29 -0.45
C GLY A 765 -46.58 18.22 -1.44
N GLU A 766 -46.25 18.09 -2.73
CA GLU A 766 -46.86 18.89 -3.80
C GLU A 766 -48.38 18.65 -3.91
N HIS A 767 -48.81 17.40 -3.84
CA HIS A 767 -50.23 17.05 -3.88
C HIS A 767 -50.98 17.55 -2.64
N ILE A 768 -50.38 17.52 -1.45
CA ILE A 768 -50.97 18.10 -0.23
C ILE A 768 -51.11 19.62 -0.37
N ASP A 769 -50.12 20.31 -0.94
CA ASP A 769 -50.19 21.76 -1.16
C ASP A 769 -51.29 22.12 -2.19
N SER A 770 -51.43 21.33 -3.25
CA SER A 770 -52.56 21.42 -4.20
C SER A 770 -53.90 21.20 -3.50
N LEU A 771 -54.02 20.14 -2.70
CA LEU A 771 -55.23 19.82 -1.94
C LEU A 771 -55.59 20.96 -0.99
N GLN A 772 -54.62 21.55 -0.31
CA GLN A 772 -54.82 22.66 0.62
C GLN A 772 -55.30 23.92 -0.12
N SER A 773 -54.72 24.24 -1.27
CA SER A 773 -55.16 25.35 -2.13
C SER A 773 -56.61 25.17 -2.60
N ARG A 774 -56.95 23.97 -3.10
CA ARG A 774 -58.32 23.63 -3.52
C ARG A 774 -59.30 23.63 -2.35
N LEU A 775 -58.86 23.20 -1.18
CA LEU A 775 -59.69 23.19 0.03
C LEU A 775 -60.08 24.62 0.44
N VAL A 776 -59.20 25.61 0.27
CA VAL A 776 -59.56 27.04 0.45
C VAL A 776 -60.66 27.46 -0.53
N THR A 777 -60.58 27.04 -1.79
CA THR A 777 -61.61 27.34 -2.80
C THR A 777 -62.95 26.68 -2.44
N LEU A 778 -62.91 25.41 -2.02
CA LEU A 778 -64.08 24.68 -1.55
C LEU A 778 -64.68 25.34 -0.30
N ARG A 779 -63.85 25.78 0.65
CA ARG A 779 -64.28 26.51 1.85
C ARG A 779 -65.11 27.74 1.49
N ILE A 780 -64.69 28.51 0.49
CA ILE A 780 -65.41 29.70 0.00
C ILE A 780 -66.75 29.32 -0.62
N ILE A 781 -66.79 28.30 -1.48
CA ILE A 781 -68.02 27.84 -2.15
C ILE A 781 -69.05 27.39 -1.11
N ARG A 782 -68.62 26.56 -0.15
CA ARG A 782 -69.44 26.03 0.93
C ARG A 782 -70.00 27.11 1.83
N ASP A 783 -69.15 28.02 2.30
CA ASP A 783 -69.57 29.13 3.16
C ASP A 783 -70.55 30.06 2.41
N SER A 784 -70.36 30.26 1.10
CA SER A 784 -71.29 30.99 0.24
C SER A 784 -72.64 30.27 0.09
N THR A 785 -72.65 28.95 -0.12
CA THR A 785 -73.91 28.17 -0.21
C THR A 785 -74.67 28.10 1.10
N LEU A 786 -73.99 27.92 2.25
CA LEU A 786 -74.63 27.96 3.57
C LEU A 786 -75.23 29.33 3.87
N PHE A 787 -74.53 30.39 3.46
CA PHE A 787 -75.02 31.75 3.58
C PHE A 787 -76.31 31.96 2.75
N VAL A 788 -76.33 31.48 1.50
CA VAL A 788 -77.52 31.55 0.62
C VAL A 788 -78.69 30.73 1.16
N LEU A 789 -78.44 29.50 1.66
CA LEU A 789 -79.48 28.66 2.27
C LEU A 789 -80.06 29.30 3.55
N MET A 790 -79.21 29.91 4.38
CA MET A 790 -79.66 30.59 5.60
C MET A 790 -80.43 31.88 5.26
N LEU A 791 -79.98 32.64 4.26
CA LEU A 791 -80.68 33.80 3.70
C LEU A 791 -82.06 33.39 3.18
N GLY A 792 -82.15 32.33 2.37
CA GLY A 792 -83.42 31.82 1.86
C GLY A 792 -84.38 31.38 2.96
N ARG A 793 -83.90 30.62 3.97
CA ARG A 793 -84.73 30.21 5.11
C ARG A 793 -85.22 31.38 5.94
N ASN A 794 -84.33 32.33 6.27
CA ASN A 794 -84.70 33.52 7.04
C ASN A 794 -85.66 34.42 6.26
N PHE A 795 -85.47 34.54 4.94
CA PHE A 795 -86.34 35.26 4.04
C PHE A 795 -87.76 34.65 4.02
N ILE A 796 -87.88 33.34 3.76
CA ILE A 796 -89.18 32.64 3.76
C ILE A 796 -89.90 32.81 5.10
N TRP A 797 -89.20 32.70 6.23
CA TRP A 797 -89.81 32.87 7.55
C TRP A 797 -90.29 34.30 7.80
N LEU A 798 -89.47 35.31 7.44
CA LEU A 798 -89.85 36.72 7.57
C LEU A 798 -91.01 37.08 6.64
N GLU A 799 -91.02 36.51 5.44
CA GLU A 799 -92.08 36.72 4.46
C GLU A 799 -93.37 36.03 4.87
N ILE A 800 -93.34 34.81 5.42
CA ILE A 800 -94.52 34.13 5.98
C ILE A 800 -95.10 34.92 7.15
N ILE A 801 -94.25 35.39 8.09
CA ILE A 801 -94.72 36.23 9.20
C ILE A 801 -95.31 37.53 8.67
N GLY A 802 -94.63 38.19 7.72
CA GLY A 802 -95.07 39.44 7.14
C GLY A 802 -96.39 39.29 6.37
N LEU A 803 -96.56 38.23 5.58
CA LEU A 803 -97.80 37.88 4.88
C LEU A 803 -98.91 37.50 5.87
N GLY A 804 -98.60 36.77 6.95
CA GLY A 804 -99.57 36.45 8.01
C GLY A 804 -100.05 37.68 8.77
N LEU A 805 -99.14 38.60 9.09
CA LEU A 805 -99.48 39.91 9.65
C LEU A 805 -100.28 40.75 8.67
N LEU A 806 -100.02 40.64 7.36
CA LEU A 806 -100.80 41.33 6.34
C LEU A 806 -102.22 40.74 6.23
N LEU A 807 -102.33 39.40 6.31
CA LEU A 807 -103.59 38.65 6.23
C LEU A 807 -104.52 38.93 7.42
N VAL A 808 -103.97 39.12 8.62
CA VAL A 808 -104.76 39.44 9.83
C VAL A 808 -104.89 40.97 10.02
N GLY A 809 -103.83 41.68 9.67
CA GLY A 809 -103.70 43.13 9.83
C GLY A 809 -104.63 43.90 8.91
N LEU A 810 -104.70 43.57 7.61
CA LEU A 810 -105.64 44.27 6.70
C LEU A 810 -107.10 44.11 7.15
N PRO A 811 -107.62 42.90 7.43
CA PRO A 811 -108.99 42.72 7.89
C PRO A 811 -109.28 43.36 9.25
N SER A 812 -108.33 43.30 10.20
CA SER A 812 -108.47 44.00 11.49
C SER A 812 -108.51 45.51 11.29
N LEU A 813 -107.63 46.05 10.45
CA LEU A 813 -107.58 47.49 10.18
C LEU A 813 -108.89 47.92 9.54
N ILE A 814 -109.39 47.20 8.53
CA ILE A 814 -110.71 47.42 7.92
C ILE A 814 -111.86 47.32 8.95
N TYR A 815 -111.80 46.37 9.88
CA TYR A 815 -112.84 46.18 10.90
C TYR A 815 -112.87 47.33 11.93
N PHE A 816 -111.71 47.74 12.44
CA PHE A 816 -111.59 48.80 13.44
C PHE A 816 -111.71 50.22 12.86
N THR A 817 -111.46 50.41 11.57
CA THR A 817 -111.57 51.73 10.91
C THR A 817 -112.87 51.94 10.14
N ARG A 818 -113.86 51.05 10.31
CA ARG A 818 -115.14 51.11 9.61
C ARG A 818 -115.97 52.36 9.93
N ASP A 819 -115.77 52.91 11.13
CA ASP A 819 -116.54 54.06 11.67
C ASP A 819 -115.75 55.39 11.64
N ILE A 820 -114.54 55.39 11.07
CA ILE A 820 -113.68 56.58 11.00
C ILE A 820 -113.79 57.17 9.59
N GLN A 821 -114.60 58.22 9.42
CA GLN A 821 -114.71 58.97 8.17
C GLN A 821 -113.87 60.26 8.22
N GLY A 822 -113.11 60.54 7.16
CA GLY A 822 -112.36 61.80 6.97
C GLY A 822 -110.84 61.68 6.78
N ASN A 823 -110.29 60.48 6.57
CA ASN A 823 -108.86 60.29 6.34
C ASN A 823 -108.60 59.63 4.97
N TYR A 824 -107.96 60.36 4.05
CA TYR A 824 -107.76 59.97 2.64
C TYR A 824 -107.16 58.57 2.46
N PHE A 825 -106.20 58.19 3.31
CA PHE A 825 -105.58 56.85 3.28
C PHE A 825 -106.54 55.73 3.73
N LEU A 826 -107.43 55.99 4.67
CA LEU A 826 -108.40 55.01 5.17
C LEU A 826 -109.58 54.83 4.21
N ASP A 827 -110.01 55.92 3.53
CA ASP A 827 -111.04 55.85 2.50
C ASP A 827 -110.56 55.04 1.28
N MET A 828 -109.27 55.13 0.92
CA MET A 828 -108.63 54.35 -0.16
C MET A 828 -108.54 52.84 0.16
N ILE A 829 -108.35 52.48 1.44
CA ILE A 829 -108.33 51.08 1.91
C ILE A 829 -109.76 50.53 2.02
N ASN A 830 -110.75 51.38 2.31
CA ASN A 830 -112.15 51.00 2.42
C ASN A 830 -112.88 50.89 1.06
N ASP A 831 -112.30 51.37 -0.05
CA ASP A 831 -112.86 51.23 -1.40
C ASP A 831 -112.67 49.80 -1.99
N PRO A 832 -113.76 49.07 -2.32
CA PRO A 832 -113.69 47.72 -2.87
C PRO A 832 -112.82 47.55 -4.13
N GLY A 833 -112.68 48.59 -4.96
CA GLY A 833 -111.95 48.52 -6.24
C GLY A 833 -110.43 48.57 -6.11
N GLN A 834 -109.90 49.27 -5.09
CA GLN A 834 -108.45 49.53 -4.93
C GLN A 834 -107.77 48.62 -3.88
N ARG A 835 -108.55 47.94 -3.04
CA ARG A 835 -108.06 46.97 -2.04
C ARG A 835 -107.10 45.93 -2.62
N TRP A 836 -107.36 45.49 -3.85
CA TRP A 836 -106.56 44.46 -4.50
C TRP A 836 -105.22 44.98 -5.07
N GLU A 837 -105.16 46.24 -5.50
CA GLU A 837 -103.89 46.83 -5.97
C GLU A 837 -103.00 47.26 -4.80
N ILE A 838 -103.59 47.79 -3.74
CA ILE A 838 -102.87 48.19 -2.51
C ILE A 838 -102.29 46.96 -1.81
N SER A 839 -103.04 45.85 -1.74
CA SER A 839 -102.53 44.61 -1.17
C SER A 839 -101.34 44.06 -1.96
N LYS A 840 -101.40 44.10 -3.31
CA LYS A 840 -100.27 43.72 -4.18
C LYS A 840 -99.04 44.61 -3.97
N GLY A 841 -99.22 45.93 -3.93
CA GLY A 841 -98.13 46.88 -3.70
C GLY A 841 -97.46 46.68 -2.33
N LEU A 842 -98.25 46.48 -1.28
CA LEU A 842 -97.74 46.20 0.07
C LEU A 842 -96.99 44.87 0.14
N VAL A 843 -97.47 43.81 -0.54
CA VAL A 843 -96.75 42.53 -0.61
C VAL A 843 -95.38 42.71 -1.26
N ILE A 844 -95.28 43.44 -2.38
CA ILE A 844 -93.98 43.65 -3.06
C ILE A 844 -92.99 44.42 -2.17
N ILE A 845 -93.43 45.49 -1.50
CA ILE A 845 -92.59 46.27 -0.58
C ILE A 845 -92.15 45.41 0.61
N LEU A 846 -93.07 44.62 1.15
CA LEU A 846 -92.80 43.69 2.25
C LEU A 846 -91.78 42.63 1.84
N SER A 847 -91.88 42.05 0.63
CA SER A 847 -90.89 41.10 0.10
C SER A 847 -89.49 41.72 0.00
N ILE A 848 -89.37 42.94 -0.54
CA ILE A 848 -88.07 43.63 -0.66
C ILE A 848 -87.46 43.91 0.74
N CYS A 849 -88.26 44.42 1.67
CA CYS A 849 -87.82 44.64 3.06
C CYS A 849 -87.43 43.33 3.75
N SER A 850 -88.15 42.24 3.47
CA SER A 850 -87.88 40.91 4.01
C SER A 850 -86.56 40.35 3.49
N VAL A 851 -86.21 40.53 2.22
CA VAL A 851 -84.90 40.16 1.67
C VAL A 851 -83.78 40.96 2.35
N ALA A 852 -83.93 42.29 2.47
CA ALA A 852 -82.91 43.14 3.08
C ALA A 852 -82.67 42.79 4.57
N LEU A 853 -83.74 42.60 5.33
CA LEU A 853 -83.66 42.18 6.74
C LEU A 853 -83.13 40.76 6.89
N ALA A 854 -83.51 39.83 5.99
CA ALA A 854 -82.98 38.49 5.97
C ALA A 854 -81.47 38.47 5.70
N ALA A 855 -80.99 39.31 4.77
CA ALA A 855 -79.56 39.43 4.46
C ALA A 855 -78.76 39.97 5.67
N VAL A 856 -79.24 41.04 6.32
CA VAL A 856 -78.60 41.60 7.53
C VAL A 856 -78.60 40.60 8.68
N LYS A 857 -79.74 39.94 8.93
CA LYS A 857 -79.87 38.94 9.99
C LYS A 857 -78.99 37.72 9.71
N SER A 858 -78.95 37.24 8.48
CA SER A 858 -78.06 36.15 8.08
C SER A 858 -76.60 36.53 8.26
N ALA A 859 -76.17 37.73 7.86
CA ALA A 859 -74.79 38.20 8.08
C ALA A 859 -74.40 38.26 9.57
N LEU A 860 -75.26 38.79 10.44
CA LEU A 860 -74.98 38.90 11.88
C LEU A 860 -74.98 37.55 12.60
N THR A 861 -75.79 36.59 12.15
CA THR A 861 -75.94 35.30 12.82
C THR A 861 -75.13 34.17 12.18
N PHE A 862 -74.51 34.42 11.02
CA PHE A 862 -73.79 33.41 10.25
C PHE A 862 -72.69 32.75 11.07
N ASP A 863 -71.77 33.52 11.65
CA ASP A 863 -70.62 32.96 12.38
C ASP A 863 -71.02 32.16 13.63
N LYS A 864 -72.05 32.62 14.35
CA LYS A 864 -72.54 31.92 15.54
C LYS A 864 -73.23 30.60 15.17
N ARG A 865 -74.15 30.61 14.19
CA ARG A 865 -74.84 29.40 13.74
C ARG A 865 -73.92 28.44 13.00
N LYS A 866 -72.93 28.96 12.27
CA LYS A 866 -71.87 28.16 11.63
C LYS A 866 -71.13 27.33 12.68
N ARG A 867 -70.74 27.94 13.81
CA ARG A 867 -70.12 27.22 14.94
C ARG A 867 -71.05 26.20 15.58
N GLU A 868 -72.30 26.58 15.89
CA GLU A 868 -73.29 25.66 16.49
C GLU A 868 -73.60 24.45 15.59
N LEU A 869 -73.70 24.65 14.27
CA LEU A 869 -73.86 23.57 13.30
C LEU A 869 -72.63 22.64 13.26
N PHE A 870 -71.43 23.17 13.42
CA PHE A 870 -70.21 22.37 13.46
C PHE A 870 -70.10 21.55 14.73
N ASP A 871 -70.39 22.16 15.88
CA ASP A 871 -70.31 21.47 17.17
C ASP A 871 -71.33 20.32 17.28
N GLN A 872 -72.55 20.51 16.77
CA GLN A 872 -73.61 19.48 16.78
C GLN A 872 -73.30 18.28 15.86
N LEU A 873 -72.69 18.52 14.70
CA LEU A 873 -72.37 17.46 13.73
C LEU A 873 -71.08 16.71 14.08
N ASP A 874 -70.12 17.37 14.74
CA ASP A 874 -68.93 16.71 15.32
C ASP A 874 -69.32 15.68 16.39
N GLU A 875 -70.39 15.93 17.15
CA GLU A 875 -70.96 14.97 18.10
C GLU A 875 -71.62 13.78 17.39
N GLU A 876 -72.35 13.99 16.28
CA GLU A 876 -72.98 12.89 15.50
C GLU A 876 -71.96 11.97 14.79
N MET A 877 -70.89 12.55 14.25
CA MET A 877 -69.83 11.81 13.55
C MET A 877 -68.97 10.96 14.51
N ARG A 878 -68.74 11.42 15.75
CA ARG A 878 -68.12 10.61 16.82
C ARG A 878 -68.94 9.35 17.13
N GLY A 879 -70.25 9.35 16.85
CA GLY A 879 -71.13 8.20 17.02
C GLY A 879 -71.16 7.21 15.85
N THR A 880 -70.70 7.59 14.65
CA THR A 880 -70.91 6.82 13.40
C THR A 880 -69.65 6.37 12.67
N ALA A 881 -68.44 6.78 13.09
CA ALA A 881 -67.22 6.35 12.42
C ALA A 881 -66.91 4.85 12.64
N PRO A 882 -66.80 4.00 11.59
CA PRO A 882 -66.21 2.69 11.76
C PRO A 882 -64.72 2.85 12.04
N LYS A 883 -64.23 2.17 13.08
CA LYS A 883 -62.80 2.01 13.37
C LYS A 883 -62.13 1.31 12.18
N ARG A 884 -61.62 2.08 11.22
CA ARG A 884 -60.58 1.65 10.29
C ARG A 884 -59.47 2.68 10.29
N TYR A 885 -58.67 2.62 11.35
CA TYR A 885 -57.22 2.80 11.33
C TYR A 885 -56.64 1.78 12.30
#